data_AF-E8NHS4-F1
#
_entry.id   AF-E8NHS4-F1
#
_cell.length_a   1.000
_cell.length_b   1.000
_cell.length_c   1.000
_cell.angle_alpha   90.00
_cell.angle_beta   90.00
_cell.angle_gamma   90.00
#
_symmetry.space_group_name_H-M   'P 1'
#
loop_
_entity.id
_entity.type
_entity.pdbx_description
1 polymer ?
#
loop_
_entity_poly.entity_id
_entity_poly.type
_entity_poly.pdbx_seq_one_letter_code
_entity_poly.pdbx_strand_id
1 'polypeptide(L)'
;MKDRAVQLHRDNERAAAARERVRDALLEQYPFLPKDLHGIPLEDLPLRDDDEFVDAEQERARLAAEPVRNAETLRAAEDRMRARAGKVADVAAATEEALRERLPFVEVGKVPLRSMGLESWPEFAALLAQLEELAKDHPAAAKGPEARRLEKAMVDLAKLRAYDEAAATQCDAMKEADLHERFPFLPEEPVPGMPLAEAELVADPEFRTLANELVDLRRNPEASPQALRAAEAALADHAAEVAAAKLRATEEAQAHYPFLSKRVAGVPLSELPLAQDELFQALVAQRAPLLREPEANAQPLRAVEDQLRNRAAVLADAKEKLDAIHAADSDEVRAHNPFLPHSDVRGVPLRELGLSQDAEYVDKWLDRLRLMEHPEENRPAIQAVEGALRDRAEELARDKLRAEDELLAKHPFVARPPGAPLLASLGVPVDEQFRQMAQEHAALAEEPVRNAEPLRAVEKAMQARVAALAAADAEETLKPAEAARVLVREHLMCVPYVHPDVPKDAIFSELAEKRDALLSDLERNAAPLRAVEEEMHERAVQVAAQHKRRTRPERRLSTVQMTDVEPEKAGEVREQEADTAPLLSGTEVRDPYYQELVALRASLVEEGPRRYADTIRAVEEQMKDRAVQLHRDNERAAAARERVRDALLEQYPFLPK
;
A
#
# COMPACT_ATOMS: atom_id res chain seq x y z
N MET A 1 15.51 -13.66 6.29
CA MET A 1 16.36 -12.53 5.83
C MET A 1 16.54 -12.57 4.32
N LYS A 2 17.19 -13.60 3.75
CA LYS A 2 17.33 -13.73 2.28
C LYS A 2 15.98 -13.73 1.55
N ASP A 3 15.04 -14.56 1.99
CA ASP A 3 13.71 -14.67 1.36
C ASP A 3 12.93 -13.34 1.40
N ARG A 4 12.98 -12.63 2.54
CA ARG A 4 12.33 -11.32 2.69
C ARG A 4 12.95 -10.25 1.79
N ALA A 5 14.27 -10.21 1.66
CA ALA A 5 14.94 -9.27 0.76
C ALA A 5 14.59 -9.52 -0.71
N VAL A 6 14.50 -10.80 -1.11
CA VAL A 6 14.06 -11.20 -2.46
C VAL A 6 12.61 -10.79 -2.69
N GLN A 7 11.72 -11.04 -1.72
CA GLN A 7 10.31 -10.65 -1.78
C GLN A 7 10.17 -9.13 -2.00
N LEU A 8 10.82 -8.31 -1.17
CA LEU A 8 10.75 -6.84 -1.27
C LEU A 8 11.28 -6.33 -2.61
N HIS A 9 12.38 -6.90 -3.10
CA HIS A 9 12.93 -6.51 -4.40
C HIS A 9 11.96 -6.83 -5.53
N ARG A 10 11.39 -8.05 -5.53
CA ARG A 10 10.39 -8.47 -6.52
C ARG A 10 9.14 -7.62 -6.45
N ASP A 11 8.66 -7.32 -5.24
CA ASP A 11 7.51 -6.44 -5.05
C ASP A 11 7.80 -5.05 -5.64
N ASN A 12 8.96 -4.46 -5.35
CA ASN A 12 9.34 -3.16 -5.95
C ASN A 12 9.36 -3.19 -7.48
N GLU A 13 9.84 -4.26 -8.10
CA GLU A 13 9.78 -4.44 -9.56
C GLU A 13 8.35 -4.56 -10.08
N ARG A 14 7.50 -5.33 -9.38
CA ARG A 14 6.08 -5.52 -9.71
C ARG A 14 5.30 -4.22 -9.64
N ALA A 15 5.49 -3.43 -8.58
CA ALA A 15 4.87 -2.12 -8.43
C ALA A 15 5.36 -1.11 -9.49
N ALA A 16 6.65 -1.11 -9.81
CA ALA A 16 7.18 -0.26 -10.88
C ALA A 16 6.57 -0.62 -12.25
N ALA A 17 6.45 -1.92 -12.55
CA ALA A 17 5.79 -2.40 -13.75
C ALA A 17 4.28 -2.09 -13.78
N ALA A 18 3.59 -2.11 -12.64
CA ALA A 18 2.19 -1.68 -12.58
C ALA A 18 2.02 -0.21 -12.95
N ARG A 19 2.82 0.69 -12.33
CA ARG A 19 2.79 2.13 -12.65
C ARG A 19 3.09 2.41 -14.12
N GLU A 20 4.07 1.71 -14.69
CA GLU A 20 4.40 1.82 -16.11
C GLU A 20 3.22 1.40 -17.00
N ARG A 21 2.51 0.33 -16.65
CA ARG A 21 1.34 -0.10 -17.43
C ARG A 21 0.18 0.88 -17.33
N VAL A 22 -0.09 1.44 -16.16
CA VAL A 22 -1.10 2.51 -16.01
C VAL A 22 -0.75 3.71 -16.90
N ARG A 23 0.50 4.16 -16.86
CA ARG A 23 0.98 5.26 -17.71
C ARG A 23 0.83 4.92 -19.20
N ASP A 24 1.30 3.75 -19.62
CA ASP A 24 1.27 3.35 -21.02
C ASP A 24 -0.19 3.19 -21.51
N ALA A 25 -1.08 2.64 -20.68
CA ALA A 25 -2.52 2.55 -20.96
C ALA A 25 -3.16 3.94 -21.12
N LEU A 26 -2.81 4.92 -20.28
CA LEU A 26 -3.27 6.30 -20.42
C LEU A 26 -2.79 6.93 -21.74
N LEU A 27 -1.54 6.70 -22.13
CA LEU A 27 -1.00 7.20 -23.39
C LEU A 27 -1.66 6.53 -24.61
N GLU A 28 -2.00 5.24 -24.52
CA GLU A 28 -2.75 4.53 -25.54
C GLU A 28 -4.21 5.00 -25.64
N GLN A 29 -4.85 5.29 -24.50
CA GLN A 29 -6.22 5.81 -24.43
C GLN A 29 -6.32 7.24 -25.00
N TYR A 30 -5.28 8.06 -24.74
CA TYR A 30 -5.21 9.47 -25.14
C TYR A 30 -3.98 9.77 -26.02
N PRO A 31 -3.87 9.19 -27.23
CA PRO A 31 -2.68 9.33 -28.08
C PRO A 31 -2.47 10.77 -28.62
N PHE A 32 -3.47 11.63 -28.46
CA PHE A 32 -3.45 13.04 -28.83
C PHE A 32 -2.98 13.95 -27.68
N LEU A 33 -2.90 13.45 -26.44
CA LEU A 33 -2.32 14.17 -25.32
C LEU A 33 -0.81 13.92 -25.26
N PRO A 34 -0.01 14.94 -24.91
CA PRO A 34 1.40 14.71 -24.62
C PRO A 34 1.53 13.93 -23.30
N LYS A 35 2.65 13.19 -23.18
CA LYS A 35 2.97 12.46 -21.94
C LYS A 35 3.11 13.32 -20.68
N ASP A 36 3.44 14.60 -20.88
CA ASP A 36 3.60 15.58 -19.82
C ASP A 36 2.92 16.89 -20.27
N LEU A 37 2.15 17.51 -19.36
CA LEU A 37 1.55 18.83 -19.55
C LEU A 37 2.10 19.78 -18.49
N HIS A 38 2.74 20.87 -18.91
CA HIS A 38 3.33 21.87 -18.01
C HIS A 38 4.33 21.27 -16.99
N GLY A 39 4.99 20.17 -17.35
CA GLY A 39 5.95 19.46 -16.48
C GLY A 39 5.32 18.50 -15.48
N ILE A 40 4.01 18.25 -15.60
CA ILE A 40 3.26 17.28 -14.80
C ILE A 40 2.97 16.05 -15.68
N PRO A 41 3.33 14.83 -15.25
CA PRO A 41 2.96 13.59 -15.94
C PRO A 41 1.45 13.46 -16.09
N LEU A 42 0.99 12.86 -17.19
CA LEU A 42 -0.43 12.72 -17.48
C LEU A 42 -1.16 11.92 -16.38
N GLU A 43 -0.52 10.90 -15.84
CA GLU A 43 -1.00 10.07 -14.73
C GLU A 43 -1.16 10.83 -13.41
N ASP A 44 -0.47 11.96 -13.23
CA ASP A 44 -0.50 12.78 -12.00
C ASP A 44 -1.50 13.95 -12.09
N LEU A 45 -2.27 14.03 -13.19
CA LEU A 45 -3.31 15.04 -13.38
C LEU A 45 -4.67 14.50 -12.94
N PRO A 46 -5.48 15.29 -12.23
CA PRO A 46 -6.81 14.88 -11.78
C PRO A 46 -7.85 14.98 -12.90
N LEU A 47 -7.53 14.48 -14.11
CA LEU A 47 -8.42 14.52 -15.27
C LEU A 47 -9.72 13.73 -15.04
N ARG A 48 -9.66 12.71 -14.19
CA ARG A 48 -10.81 11.86 -13.80
C ARG A 48 -11.85 12.61 -12.93
N ASP A 49 -11.41 13.62 -12.19
CA ASP A 49 -12.30 14.44 -11.37
C ASP A 49 -12.89 15.62 -12.16
N ASP A 50 -12.46 15.82 -13.41
CA ASP A 50 -12.86 16.94 -14.25
C ASP A 50 -14.03 16.59 -15.16
N ASP A 51 -15.24 17.04 -14.81
CA ASP A 51 -16.47 16.71 -15.55
C ASP A 51 -16.40 17.13 -17.03
N GLU A 52 -15.81 18.28 -17.36
CA GLU A 52 -15.66 18.72 -18.75
C GLU A 52 -14.76 17.78 -19.57
N PHE A 53 -13.69 17.26 -18.96
CA PHE A 53 -12.80 16.29 -19.60
C PHE A 53 -13.50 14.94 -19.77
N VAL A 54 -14.14 14.44 -18.72
CA VAL A 54 -14.86 13.16 -18.72
C VAL A 54 -16.04 13.18 -19.71
N ASP A 55 -16.81 14.27 -19.78
CA ASP A 55 -17.90 14.43 -20.76
C ASP A 55 -17.36 14.40 -22.20
N ALA A 56 -16.24 15.09 -22.45
CA ALA A 56 -15.60 15.09 -23.76
C ALA A 56 -15.01 13.71 -24.11
N GLU A 57 -14.51 12.97 -23.13
CA GLU A 57 -14.07 11.59 -23.28
C GLU A 57 -15.23 10.68 -23.70
N GLN A 58 -16.37 10.75 -23.01
CA GLN A 58 -17.56 9.98 -23.34
C GLN A 58 -18.08 10.31 -24.74
N GLU A 59 -18.06 11.60 -25.13
CA GLU A 59 -18.40 12.03 -26.48
C GLU A 59 -17.42 11.43 -27.50
N ARG A 60 -16.11 11.52 -27.25
CA ARG A 60 -15.08 10.91 -28.11
C ARG A 60 -15.31 9.41 -28.27
N ALA A 61 -15.59 8.68 -27.18
CA ALA A 61 -15.84 7.25 -27.21
C ALA A 61 -17.06 6.91 -28.10
N ARG A 62 -18.15 7.68 -28.01
CA ARG A 62 -19.34 7.52 -28.87
C ARG A 62 -19.02 7.82 -30.34
N LEU A 63 -18.26 8.88 -30.61
CA LEU A 63 -17.89 9.29 -31.97
C LEU A 63 -16.91 8.30 -32.63
N ALA A 64 -16.03 7.69 -31.84
CA ALA A 64 -15.03 6.72 -32.27
C ALA A 64 -15.64 5.41 -32.78
N ALA A 65 -16.94 5.15 -32.54
CA ALA A 65 -17.66 4.00 -33.13
C ALA A 65 -17.79 4.10 -34.66
N GLU A 66 -17.87 5.32 -35.22
CA GLU A 66 -17.92 5.58 -36.66
C GLU A 66 -16.87 6.64 -37.05
N PRO A 67 -15.56 6.33 -36.94
CA PRO A 67 -14.50 7.35 -36.94
C PRO A 67 -14.34 8.05 -38.29
N VAL A 68 -14.66 7.37 -39.40
CA VAL A 68 -14.62 7.95 -40.75
C VAL A 68 -15.74 8.96 -40.96
N ARG A 69 -16.95 8.64 -40.47
CA ARG A 69 -18.13 9.51 -40.60
C ARG A 69 -18.01 10.74 -39.68
N ASN A 70 -17.47 10.53 -38.49
CA ASN A 70 -17.39 11.52 -37.42
C ASN A 70 -16.02 12.21 -37.36
N ALA A 71 -15.21 12.18 -38.42
CA ALA A 71 -13.80 12.61 -38.36
C ALA A 71 -13.61 14.06 -37.87
N GLU A 72 -14.45 15.00 -38.32
CA GLU A 72 -14.37 16.41 -37.90
C GLU A 72 -14.83 16.60 -36.45
N THR A 73 -15.93 15.97 -36.04
CA THR A 73 -16.46 16.07 -34.68
C THR A 73 -15.56 15.35 -33.67
N LEU A 74 -14.92 14.24 -34.09
CA LEU A 74 -13.95 13.50 -33.29
C LEU A 74 -12.72 14.37 -33.03
N ARG A 75 -12.15 15.01 -34.07
CA ARG A 75 -11.05 15.97 -33.90
C ARG A 75 -11.44 17.14 -32.99
N ALA A 76 -12.65 17.68 -33.16
CA ALA A 76 -13.14 18.74 -32.29
C ALA A 76 -13.33 18.29 -30.83
N ALA A 77 -13.68 17.02 -30.59
CA ALA A 77 -13.70 16.44 -29.24
C ALA A 77 -12.27 16.30 -28.68
N GLU A 78 -11.33 15.78 -29.46
CA GLU A 78 -9.92 15.65 -29.06
C GLU A 78 -9.25 17.02 -28.79
N ASP A 79 -9.57 18.04 -29.57
CA ASP A 79 -9.11 19.42 -29.35
C ASP A 79 -9.69 20.01 -28.06
N ARG A 80 -10.97 19.72 -27.76
CA ARG A 80 -11.60 20.10 -26.49
C ARG A 80 -10.95 19.39 -25.30
N MET A 81 -10.71 18.09 -25.40
CA MET A 81 -10.00 17.31 -24.37
C MET A 81 -8.59 17.85 -24.15
N ARG A 82 -7.84 18.16 -25.22
CA ARG A 82 -6.50 18.78 -25.13
C ARG A 82 -6.55 20.14 -24.45
N ALA A 83 -7.49 20.99 -24.84
CA ALA A 83 -7.66 22.31 -24.23
C ALA A 83 -8.05 22.20 -22.75
N ARG A 84 -8.92 21.24 -22.39
CA ARG A 84 -9.32 21.04 -21.00
C ARG A 84 -8.19 20.46 -20.16
N ALA A 85 -7.47 19.44 -20.66
CA ALA A 85 -6.29 18.90 -19.99
C ALA A 85 -5.21 19.96 -19.76
N GLY A 86 -4.99 20.87 -20.74
CA GLY A 86 -4.11 22.03 -20.57
C GLY A 86 -4.56 22.94 -19.42
N LYS A 87 -5.85 23.28 -19.34
CA LYS A 87 -6.39 24.07 -18.21
C LYS A 87 -6.26 23.37 -16.87
N VAL A 88 -6.52 22.06 -16.80
CA VAL A 88 -6.35 21.27 -15.58
C VAL A 88 -4.89 21.27 -15.14
N ALA A 89 -3.96 21.13 -16.09
CA ALA A 89 -2.52 21.22 -15.83
C ALA A 89 -2.10 22.63 -15.39
N ASP A 90 -2.65 23.70 -15.98
CA ASP A 90 -2.40 25.08 -15.54
C ASP A 90 -2.83 25.28 -14.08
N VAL A 91 -4.02 24.79 -13.70
CA VAL A 91 -4.51 24.86 -12.32
C VAL A 91 -3.62 24.04 -11.38
N ALA A 92 -3.24 22.83 -11.76
CA ALA A 92 -2.38 21.97 -10.95
C ALA A 92 -0.98 22.59 -10.77
N ALA A 93 -0.40 23.16 -11.83
CA ALA A 93 0.89 23.83 -11.79
C ALA A 93 0.84 25.11 -10.94
N ALA A 94 -0.21 25.93 -11.09
CA ALA A 94 -0.40 27.12 -10.28
C ALA A 94 -0.62 26.79 -8.79
N THR A 95 -1.33 25.70 -8.50
CA THR A 95 -1.52 25.22 -7.12
C THR A 95 -0.20 24.78 -6.50
N GLU A 96 0.60 23.99 -7.23
CA GLU A 96 1.93 23.58 -6.79
C GLU A 96 2.87 24.78 -6.60
N GLU A 97 2.85 25.76 -7.51
CA GLU A 97 3.66 26.98 -7.41
C GLU A 97 3.24 27.82 -6.19
N ALA A 98 1.93 28.05 -6.00
CA ALA A 98 1.41 28.76 -4.84
C ALA A 98 1.78 28.07 -3.52
N LEU A 99 1.76 26.74 -3.47
CA LEU A 99 2.21 25.97 -2.30
C LEU A 99 3.71 26.17 -2.07
N ARG A 100 4.55 26.15 -3.11
CA ARG A 100 6.00 26.40 -2.98
C ARG A 100 6.32 27.84 -2.57
N GLU A 101 5.55 28.82 -3.04
CA GLU A 101 5.70 30.21 -2.60
C GLU A 101 5.32 30.41 -1.13
N ARG A 102 4.24 29.75 -0.69
CA ARG A 102 3.76 29.83 0.70
C ARG A 102 4.59 29.00 1.67
N LEU A 103 5.14 27.88 1.21
CA LEU A 103 5.92 26.92 1.99
C LEU A 103 7.34 26.75 1.42
N PRO A 104 8.14 27.83 1.28
CA PRO A 104 9.44 27.77 0.61
C PRO A 104 10.49 26.96 1.38
N PHE A 105 10.20 26.61 2.63
CA PHE A 105 11.06 25.79 3.49
C PHE A 105 10.72 24.30 3.43
N VAL A 106 9.61 23.90 2.81
CA VAL A 106 9.19 22.49 2.70
C VAL A 106 9.76 21.86 1.43
N GLU A 107 10.72 20.95 1.60
CA GLU A 107 11.29 20.14 0.51
C GLU A 107 11.14 18.65 0.83
N VAL A 108 10.36 17.91 0.03
CA VAL A 108 9.93 16.52 0.30
C VAL A 108 10.19 15.55 -0.86
N GLY A 109 11.30 15.77 -1.57
CA GLY A 109 11.77 14.85 -2.61
C GLY A 109 10.88 14.87 -3.85
N LYS A 110 10.36 13.69 -4.25
CA LYS A 110 9.61 13.50 -5.50
C LYS A 110 8.09 13.63 -5.37
N VAL A 111 7.56 13.67 -4.14
CA VAL A 111 6.13 13.80 -3.90
C VAL A 111 5.73 15.26 -4.10
N PRO A 112 4.78 15.57 -5.01
CA PRO A 112 4.31 16.95 -5.19
C PRO A 112 3.61 17.49 -3.95
N LEU A 113 3.78 18.78 -3.64
CA LEU A 113 3.11 19.38 -2.47
C LEU A 113 1.58 19.33 -2.61
N ARG A 114 1.07 19.44 -3.85
CA ARG A 114 -0.37 19.41 -4.13
C ARG A 114 -1.05 18.08 -3.80
N SER A 115 -0.33 16.95 -3.80
CA SER A 115 -0.92 15.63 -3.49
C SER A 115 -0.99 15.38 -1.98
N MET A 116 -0.19 16.09 -1.19
CA MET A 116 -0.03 15.80 0.24
C MET A 116 -1.14 16.36 1.14
N GLY A 117 -1.97 17.29 0.63
CA GLY A 117 -3.07 17.87 1.41
C GLY A 117 -2.64 18.59 2.69
N LEU A 118 -1.41 19.10 2.76
CA LEU A 118 -0.78 19.62 3.98
C LEU A 118 -1.61 20.68 4.71
N GLU A 119 -2.22 21.62 3.98
CA GLU A 119 -3.01 22.70 4.60
C GLU A 119 -4.36 22.22 5.18
N SER A 120 -4.87 21.09 4.70
CA SER A 120 -6.08 20.45 5.23
C SER A 120 -5.77 19.51 6.40
N TRP A 121 -4.50 19.21 6.64
CA TRP A 121 -4.06 18.34 7.73
C TRP A 121 -4.00 19.13 9.04
N PRO A 122 -4.81 18.79 10.07
CA PRO A 122 -5.00 19.65 11.24
C PRO A 122 -3.72 20.05 11.98
N GLU A 123 -2.78 19.12 12.12
CA GLU A 123 -1.51 19.35 12.81
C GLU A 123 -0.61 20.34 12.05
N PHE A 124 -0.53 20.21 10.73
CA PHE A 124 0.25 21.11 9.90
C PHE A 124 -0.43 22.48 9.82
N ALA A 125 -1.75 22.53 9.64
CA ALA A 125 -2.54 23.75 9.63
C ALA A 125 -2.39 24.55 10.93
N ALA A 126 -2.37 23.87 12.09
CA ALA A 126 -2.17 24.52 13.39
C ALA A 126 -0.78 25.17 13.52
N LEU A 127 0.28 24.53 12.99
CA LEU A 127 1.63 25.12 12.98
C LEU A 127 1.75 26.27 11.98
N LEU A 128 1.14 26.14 10.79
CA LEU A 128 1.08 27.20 9.80
C LEU A 128 0.39 28.44 10.38
N ALA A 129 -0.74 28.27 11.06
CA ALA A 129 -1.45 29.36 11.72
C ALA A 129 -0.59 30.06 12.80
N GLN A 130 0.17 29.31 13.59
CA GLN A 130 1.11 29.87 14.57
C GLN A 130 2.23 30.67 13.89
N LEU A 131 2.78 30.17 12.77
CA LEU A 131 3.82 30.85 12.01
C LEU A 131 3.28 32.16 11.40
N GLU A 132 2.07 32.12 10.84
CA GLU A 132 1.40 33.30 10.27
C GLU A 132 1.09 34.34 11.36
N GLU A 133 0.65 33.92 12.55
CA GLU A 133 0.38 34.84 13.66
C GLU A 133 1.67 35.48 14.19
N LEU A 134 2.73 34.69 14.35
CA LEU A 134 4.05 35.19 14.73
C LEU A 134 4.57 36.24 13.74
N ALA A 135 4.38 36.00 12.44
CA ALA A 135 4.76 36.93 11.39
C ALA A 135 3.96 38.25 11.41
N LYS A 136 2.67 38.20 11.79
CA LYS A 136 1.82 39.39 11.94
C LYS A 136 2.20 40.22 13.16
N ASP A 137 2.33 39.58 14.31
CA ASP A 137 2.58 40.28 15.59
C ASP A 137 4.01 40.84 15.67
N HIS A 138 4.97 40.10 15.10
CA HIS A 138 6.39 40.41 15.22
C HIS A 138 7.15 40.20 13.89
N PRO A 139 7.13 41.16 12.95
CA PRO A 139 7.79 41.02 11.65
C PRO A 139 9.31 40.77 11.75
N ALA A 140 9.95 41.24 12.82
CA ALA A 140 11.37 40.97 13.10
C ALA A 140 11.62 39.53 13.59
N ALA A 141 10.62 38.88 14.19
CA ALA A 141 10.67 37.48 14.63
C ALA A 141 10.32 36.48 13.51
N ALA A 142 9.81 36.96 12.37
CA ALA A 142 9.51 36.14 11.19
C ALA A 142 10.73 35.39 10.61
N LYS A 143 11.95 35.82 10.96
CA LYS A 143 13.21 35.10 10.67
C LYS A 143 13.98 34.71 11.95
N GLY A 144 13.30 34.79 13.10
CA GLY A 144 13.86 34.49 14.41
C GLY A 144 13.86 32.99 14.71
N PRO A 145 14.45 32.59 15.85
CA PRO A 145 14.60 31.18 16.23
C PRO A 145 13.27 30.46 16.40
N GLU A 146 12.21 31.17 16.81
CA GLU A 146 10.86 30.60 16.97
C GLU A 146 10.21 30.26 15.62
N ALA A 147 10.26 31.19 14.64
CA ALA A 147 9.81 30.92 13.27
C ALA A 147 10.56 29.73 12.68
N ARG A 148 11.89 29.66 12.86
CA ARG A 148 12.70 28.53 12.38
C ARG A 148 12.34 27.20 13.03
N ARG A 149 11.92 27.19 14.31
CA ARG A 149 11.42 25.97 14.98
C ARG A 149 10.08 25.52 14.41
N LEU A 150 9.16 26.46 14.15
CA LEU A 150 7.88 26.16 13.50
C LEU A 150 8.11 25.62 12.08
N GLU A 151 8.97 26.28 11.29
CA GLU A 151 9.38 25.81 9.96
C GLU A 151 9.95 24.38 10.04
N LYS A 152 10.87 24.10 10.96
CA LYS A 152 11.44 22.74 11.14
C LYS A 152 10.36 21.72 11.47
N ALA A 153 9.46 22.02 12.40
CA ALA A 153 8.35 21.11 12.76
C ALA A 153 7.43 20.85 11.56
N MET A 154 7.14 21.87 10.74
CA MET A 154 6.34 21.74 9.52
C MET A 154 7.07 20.90 8.45
N VAL A 155 8.38 21.09 8.26
CA VAL A 155 9.20 20.25 7.36
C VAL A 155 9.15 18.79 7.79
N ASP A 156 9.30 18.55 9.08
CA ASP A 156 9.32 17.21 9.63
C ASP A 156 7.95 16.51 9.48
N LEU A 157 6.84 17.23 9.72
CA LEU A 157 5.49 16.73 9.42
C LEU A 157 5.30 16.48 7.91
N ALA A 158 5.77 17.37 7.05
CA ALA A 158 5.65 17.21 5.61
C ALA A 158 6.41 15.97 5.12
N LYS A 159 7.60 15.67 5.67
CA LYS A 159 8.32 14.41 5.37
C LYS A 159 7.52 13.17 5.76
N LEU A 160 6.87 13.21 6.93
CA LEU A 160 5.98 12.12 7.36
C LEU A 160 4.82 11.94 6.37
N ARG A 161 4.12 13.03 6.00
CA ARG A 161 3.02 12.94 5.03
C ARG A 161 3.50 12.48 3.64
N ALA A 162 4.69 12.87 3.21
CA ALA A 162 5.26 12.41 1.94
C ALA A 162 5.60 10.92 1.99
N TYR A 163 6.06 10.41 3.14
CA TYR A 163 6.25 8.98 3.34
C TYR A 163 4.92 8.22 3.29
N ASP A 164 3.88 8.72 3.98
CA ASP A 164 2.54 8.13 3.99
C ASP A 164 1.97 8.07 2.56
N GLU A 165 2.03 9.18 1.82
CA GLU A 165 1.60 9.27 0.42
C GLU A 165 2.34 8.26 -0.49
N ALA A 166 3.67 8.19 -0.35
CA ALA A 166 4.47 7.24 -1.12
C ALA A 166 4.15 5.78 -0.76
N ALA A 167 3.85 5.50 0.51
CA ALA A 167 3.42 4.18 0.96
C ALA A 167 2.04 3.82 0.40
N ALA A 168 1.09 4.75 0.38
CA ALA A 168 -0.22 4.57 -0.23
C ALA A 168 -0.10 4.27 -1.73
N THR A 169 0.65 5.08 -2.48
CA THR A 169 0.92 4.86 -3.91
C THR A 169 1.64 3.52 -4.16
N GLN A 170 2.47 3.06 -3.23
CA GLN A 170 3.11 1.74 -3.30
C GLN A 170 2.10 0.61 -3.06
N CYS A 171 1.20 0.77 -2.09
CA CYS A 171 0.15 -0.21 -1.81
C CYS A 171 -0.77 -0.38 -3.02
N ASP A 172 -1.21 0.71 -3.64
CA ASP A 172 -2.09 0.66 -4.81
C ASP A 172 -1.41 -0.01 -6.01
N ALA A 173 -0.13 0.32 -6.26
CA ALA A 173 0.65 -0.35 -7.29
C ALA A 173 0.82 -1.86 -7.04
N MET A 174 0.90 -2.31 -5.78
CA MET A 174 0.89 -3.75 -5.46
C MET A 174 -0.47 -4.40 -5.70
N LYS A 175 -1.57 -3.72 -5.34
CA LYS A 175 -2.93 -4.23 -5.60
C LYS A 175 -3.13 -4.47 -7.10
N GLU A 176 -2.71 -3.52 -7.93
CA GLU A 176 -2.74 -3.65 -9.40
C GLU A 176 -1.83 -4.76 -9.90
N ALA A 177 -0.59 -4.85 -9.39
CA ALA A 177 0.32 -5.90 -9.78
C ALA A 177 -0.22 -7.30 -9.43
N ASP A 178 -0.78 -7.48 -8.23
CA ASP A 178 -1.39 -8.74 -7.77
C ASP A 178 -2.61 -9.13 -8.62
N LEU A 179 -3.44 -8.17 -9.02
CA LEU A 179 -4.57 -8.44 -9.92
C LEU A 179 -4.10 -8.85 -11.30
N HIS A 180 -3.15 -8.13 -11.89
CA HIS A 180 -2.70 -8.38 -13.26
C HIS A 180 -1.81 -9.60 -13.44
N GLU A 181 -1.01 -9.95 -12.44
CA GLU A 181 -0.26 -11.22 -12.45
C GLU A 181 -1.23 -12.40 -12.54
N ARG A 182 -2.41 -12.29 -11.94
CA ARG A 182 -3.47 -13.30 -11.98
C ARG A 182 -4.39 -13.15 -13.19
N PHE A 183 -4.72 -11.93 -13.58
CA PHE A 183 -5.76 -11.60 -14.56
C PHE A 183 -5.27 -10.54 -15.55
N PRO A 184 -4.28 -10.86 -16.42
CA PRO A 184 -3.63 -9.89 -17.31
C PRO A 184 -4.54 -9.34 -18.43
N PHE A 185 -5.76 -9.87 -18.56
CA PHE A 185 -6.76 -9.40 -19.52
C PHE A 185 -7.66 -8.30 -18.95
N LEU A 186 -7.57 -8.00 -17.65
CA LEU A 186 -8.32 -6.89 -17.06
C LEU A 186 -7.75 -5.56 -17.56
N PRO A 187 -8.59 -4.57 -17.93
CA PRO A 187 -8.11 -3.25 -18.29
C PRO A 187 -7.53 -2.55 -17.05
N GLU A 188 -6.50 -1.70 -17.21
CA GLU A 188 -5.99 -0.84 -16.11
C GLU A 188 -7.09 0.06 -15.51
N GLU A 189 -8.09 0.37 -16.34
CA GLU A 189 -9.27 1.16 -16.00
C GLU A 189 -10.51 0.43 -16.54
N PRO A 190 -11.16 -0.44 -15.75
CA PRO A 190 -12.29 -1.25 -16.22
C PRO A 190 -13.45 -0.42 -16.79
N VAL A 191 -13.64 0.79 -16.24
CA VAL A 191 -14.47 1.84 -16.84
C VAL A 191 -13.74 3.19 -16.74
N PRO A 192 -13.90 4.11 -17.71
CA PRO A 192 -13.30 5.43 -17.64
C PRO A 192 -13.66 6.17 -16.34
N GLY A 193 -12.66 6.73 -15.66
CA GLY A 193 -12.75 7.37 -14.35
C GLY A 193 -12.49 6.44 -13.14
N MET A 194 -12.27 5.13 -13.34
CA MET A 194 -12.08 4.17 -12.25
C MET A 194 -10.92 3.19 -12.49
N PRO A 195 -9.74 3.40 -11.88
CA PRO A 195 -8.60 2.48 -11.99
C PRO A 195 -8.83 1.18 -11.21
N LEU A 196 -8.09 0.13 -11.58
CA LEU A 196 -8.16 -1.19 -10.92
C LEU A 196 -7.88 -1.13 -9.41
N ALA A 197 -6.88 -0.34 -8.98
CA ALA A 197 -6.56 -0.20 -7.55
C ALA A 197 -7.75 0.30 -6.72
N GLU A 198 -8.50 1.26 -7.28
CA GLU A 198 -9.64 1.89 -6.62
C GLU A 198 -10.93 1.11 -6.82
N ALA A 199 -11.07 0.26 -7.85
CA ALA A 199 -12.28 -0.53 -8.06
C ALA A 199 -12.54 -1.55 -6.93
N GLU A 200 -11.51 -1.89 -6.13
CA GLU A 200 -11.59 -2.86 -5.03
C GLU A 200 -12.25 -4.19 -5.43
N LEU A 201 -11.95 -4.69 -6.65
CA LEU A 201 -12.63 -5.87 -7.23
C LEU A 201 -12.63 -7.10 -6.32
N VAL A 202 -11.54 -7.33 -5.59
CA VAL A 202 -11.41 -8.47 -4.66
C VAL A 202 -12.36 -8.36 -3.46
N ALA A 203 -12.93 -7.18 -3.21
CA ALA A 203 -13.96 -7.01 -2.20
C ALA A 203 -15.35 -7.48 -2.65
N ASP A 204 -15.59 -7.60 -3.96
CA ASP A 204 -16.87 -8.05 -4.49
C ASP A 204 -17.01 -9.60 -4.44
N PRO A 205 -18.08 -10.16 -3.82
CA PRO A 205 -18.30 -11.60 -3.72
C PRO A 205 -18.38 -12.36 -5.06
N GLU A 206 -19.02 -11.77 -6.07
CA GLU A 206 -19.22 -12.41 -7.37
C GLU A 206 -17.92 -12.37 -8.19
N PHE A 207 -17.20 -11.25 -8.18
CA PHE A 207 -15.85 -11.15 -8.75
C PHE A 207 -14.93 -12.20 -8.14
N ARG A 208 -14.91 -12.32 -6.80
CA ARG A 208 -14.11 -13.34 -6.10
C ARG A 208 -14.46 -14.76 -6.54
N THR A 209 -15.75 -15.03 -6.73
CA THR A 209 -16.23 -16.35 -7.17
C THR A 209 -15.74 -16.66 -8.57
N LEU A 210 -15.99 -15.76 -9.54
CA LEU A 210 -15.52 -15.90 -10.92
C LEU A 210 -13.99 -15.99 -11.02
N ALA A 211 -13.27 -15.19 -10.24
CA ALA A 211 -11.82 -15.22 -10.17
C ALA A 211 -11.30 -16.57 -9.67
N ASN A 212 -11.91 -17.14 -8.63
CA ASN A 212 -11.55 -18.44 -8.09
C ASN A 212 -11.88 -19.59 -9.05
N GLU A 213 -13.04 -19.53 -9.73
CA GLU A 213 -13.42 -20.48 -10.77
C GLU A 213 -12.42 -20.47 -11.93
N LEU A 214 -12.00 -19.29 -12.39
CA LEU A 214 -10.99 -19.16 -13.45
C LEU A 214 -9.64 -19.75 -13.01
N VAL A 215 -9.22 -19.52 -11.77
CA VAL A 215 -7.99 -20.13 -11.22
C VAL A 215 -8.09 -21.65 -11.19
N ASP A 216 -9.22 -22.20 -10.74
CA ASP A 216 -9.43 -23.66 -10.70
C ASP A 216 -9.53 -24.26 -12.10
N LEU A 217 -10.16 -23.55 -13.04
CA LEU A 217 -10.24 -23.94 -14.44
C LEU A 217 -8.86 -23.99 -15.09
N ARG A 218 -7.97 -23.02 -14.79
CA ARG A 218 -6.58 -23.03 -15.28
C ARG A 218 -5.72 -24.15 -14.70
N ARG A 219 -6.04 -24.63 -13.49
CA ARG A 219 -5.38 -25.80 -12.87
C ARG A 219 -5.85 -27.13 -13.49
N ASN A 220 -7.02 -27.15 -14.11
CA ASN A 220 -7.56 -28.35 -14.73
C ASN A 220 -6.92 -28.62 -16.11
N PRO A 221 -6.18 -29.72 -16.30
CA PRO A 221 -5.53 -30.04 -17.58
C PRO A 221 -6.52 -30.29 -18.73
N GLU A 222 -7.79 -30.63 -18.42
CA GLU A 222 -8.84 -30.90 -19.40
C GLU A 222 -9.68 -29.65 -19.75
N ALA A 223 -9.31 -28.48 -19.22
CA ALA A 223 -10.05 -27.25 -19.48
C ALA A 223 -10.00 -26.85 -20.95
N SER A 224 -11.17 -26.71 -21.58
CA SER A 224 -11.23 -26.27 -22.98
C SER A 224 -10.80 -24.79 -23.10
N PRO A 225 -10.05 -24.42 -24.16
CA PRO A 225 -9.69 -23.02 -24.40
C PRO A 225 -10.89 -22.07 -24.54
N GLN A 226 -12.05 -22.60 -24.95
CA GLN A 226 -13.29 -21.81 -25.04
C GLN A 226 -13.88 -21.51 -23.66
N ALA A 227 -13.86 -22.48 -22.74
CA ALA A 227 -14.28 -22.25 -21.37
C ALA A 227 -13.39 -21.24 -20.66
N LEU A 228 -12.07 -21.29 -20.88
CA LEU A 228 -11.13 -20.30 -20.35
C LEU A 228 -11.46 -18.89 -20.86
N ARG A 229 -11.61 -18.70 -22.17
CA ARG A 229 -11.98 -17.39 -22.73
C ARG A 229 -13.34 -16.90 -22.24
N ALA A 230 -14.31 -17.79 -22.06
CA ALA A 230 -15.62 -17.42 -21.53
C ALA A 230 -15.53 -16.96 -20.06
N ALA A 231 -14.74 -17.66 -19.25
CA ALA A 231 -14.49 -17.27 -17.86
C ALA A 231 -13.69 -15.96 -17.75
N GLU A 232 -12.70 -15.73 -18.63
CA GLU A 232 -11.97 -14.46 -18.71
C GLU A 232 -12.90 -13.31 -19.10
N ALA A 233 -13.76 -13.49 -20.12
CA ALA A 233 -14.74 -12.50 -20.51
C ALA A 233 -15.74 -12.20 -19.38
N ALA A 234 -16.28 -13.23 -18.73
CA ALA A 234 -17.21 -13.06 -17.61
C ALA A 234 -16.56 -12.30 -16.44
N LEU A 235 -15.30 -12.60 -16.11
CA LEU A 235 -14.58 -11.88 -15.06
C LEU A 235 -14.31 -10.41 -15.44
N ALA A 236 -13.96 -10.14 -16.70
CA ALA A 236 -13.73 -8.78 -17.19
C ALA A 236 -15.01 -7.94 -17.25
N ASP A 237 -16.11 -8.53 -17.74
CA ASP A 237 -17.43 -7.89 -17.78
C ASP A 237 -17.88 -7.53 -16.36
N HIS A 238 -17.76 -8.46 -15.42
CA HIS A 238 -18.12 -8.21 -14.04
C HIS A 238 -17.18 -7.21 -13.34
N ALA A 239 -15.88 -7.21 -13.66
CA ALA A 239 -14.96 -6.17 -13.19
C ALA A 239 -15.41 -4.76 -13.63
N ALA A 240 -15.88 -4.63 -14.87
CA ALA A 240 -16.44 -3.37 -15.37
C ALA A 240 -17.75 -3.00 -14.68
N GLU A 241 -18.61 -3.98 -14.34
CA GLU A 241 -19.84 -3.75 -13.56
C GLU A 241 -19.55 -3.22 -12.16
N VAL A 242 -18.61 -3.84 -11.42
CA VAL A 242 -18.19 -3.42 -10.08
C VAL A 242 -17.61 -2.01 -10.12
N ALA A 243 -16.69 -1.76 -11.06
CA ALA A 243 -16.11 -0.43 -11.25
C ALA A 243 -17.17 0.63 -11.63
N ALA A 244 -18.12 0.30 -12.52
CA ALA A 244 -19.21 1.19 -12.87
C ALA A 244 -20.12 1.51 -11.67
N ALA A 245 -20.43 0.51 -10.84
CA ALA A 245 -21.24 0.70 -9.64
C ALA A 245 -20.56 1.64 -8.64
N LYS A 246 -19.25 1.46 -8.43
CA LYS A 246 -18.46 2.29 -7.52
C LYS A 246 -18.26 3.72 -8.04
N LEU A 247 -18.05 3.89 -9.34
CA LEU A 247 -18.01 5.22 -9.97
C LEU A 247 -19.37 5.93 -9.82
N ARG A 248 -20.49 5.26 -10.11
CA ARG A 248 -21.83 5.83 -9.91
C ARG A 248 -22.08 6.23 -8.47
N ALA A 249 -21.73 5.39 -7.51
CA ALA A 249 -21.87 5.71 -6.09
C ALA A 249 -21.04 6.95 -5.70
N THR A 250 -19.85 7.11 -6.30
CA THR A 250 -19.00 8.30 -6.11
C THR A 250 -19.64 9.56 -6.69
N GLU A 251 -20.17 9.47 -7.92
CA GLU A 251 -20.85 10.59 -8.59
C GLU A 251 -22.15 10.97 -7.87
N GLU A 252 -22.92 9.99 -7.40
CA GLU A 252 -24.11 10.22 -6.57
C GLU A 252 -23.73 10.92 -5.27
N ALA A 253 -22.68 10.47 -4.58
CA ALA A 253 -22.20 11.14 -3.37
C ALA A 253 -21.75 12.58 -3.66
N GLN A 254 -21.05 12.82 -4.76
CA GLN A 254 -20.62 14.16 -5.17
C GLN A 254 -21.83 15.06 -5.49
N ALA A 255 -22.86 14.54 -6.16
CA ALA A 255 -24.08 15.28 -6.43
C ALA A 255 -24.84 15.67 -5.14
N HIS A 256 -24.80 14.81 -4.11
CA HIS A 256 -25.35 15.13 -2.78
C HIS A 256 -24.48 16.15 -2.02
N TYR A 257 -23.17 16.14 -2.24
CA TYR A 257 -22.19 17.01 -1.59
C TYR A 257 -21.37 17.82 -2.60
N PRO A 258 -21.99 18.77 -3.34
CA PRO A 258 -21.38 19.45 -4.50
C PRO A 258 -20.20 20.38 -4.15
N PHE A 259 -19.92 20.56 -2.86
CA PHE A 259 -18.77 21.31 -2.36
C PHE A 259 -17.52 20.42 -2.14
N LEU A 260 -17.65 19.10 -2.37
CA LEU A 260 -16.56 18.13 -2.39
C LEU A 260 -16.23 17.74 -3.84
N SER A 261 -14.97 17.39 -4.09
CA SER A 261 -14.53 16.68 -5.30
C SER A 261 -14.94 15.21 -5.26
N LYS A 262 -14.94 14.53 -6.42
CA LYS A 262 -15.22 13.07 -6.50
C LYS A 262 -14.21 12.24 -5.70
N ARG A 263 -12.99 12.75 -5.49
CA ARG A 263 -11.98 12.19 -4.59
C ARG A 263 -11.53 13.21 -3.56
N VAL A 264 -11.43 12.79 -2.31
CA VAL A 264 -10.83 13.60 -1.23
C VAL A 264 -9.55 12.90 -0.82
N ALA A 265 -8.40 13.57 -1.00
CA ALA A 265 -7.08 12.98 -0.79
C ALA A 265 -6.91 11.62 -1.53
N GLY A 266 -7.33 11.55 -2.79
CA GLY A 266 -7.27 10.32 -3.60
C GLY A 266 -8.39 9.30 -3.32
N VAL A 267 -9.09 9.40 -2.20
CA VAL A 267 -10.13 8.43 -1.82
C VAL A 267 -11.48 8.78 -2.48
N PRO A 268 -12.14 7.86 -3.21
CA PRO A 268 -13.47 8.08 -3.78
C PRO A 268 -14.52 8.37 -2.71
N LEU A 269 -15.45 9.31 -2.97
CA LEU A 269 -16.51 9.64 -2.01
C LEU A 269 -17.37 8.44 -1.61
N SER A 270 -17.52 7.42 -2.47
CA SER A 270 -18.26 6.20 -2.15
C SER A 270 -17.62 5.35 -1.05
N GLU A 271 -16.33 5.54 -0.77
CA GLU A 271 -15.60 4.83 0.29
C GLU A 271 -15.60 5.57 1.62
N LEU A 272 -15.99 6.85 1.62
CA LEU A 272 -16.01 7.64 2.84
C LEU A 272 -17.32 7.40 3.60
N PRO A 273 -17.27 7.18 4.93
CA PRO A 273 -18.47 6.96 5.75
C PRO A 273 -19.22 8.26 6.04
N LEU A 274 -19.42 9.12 5.03
CA LEU A 274 -20.01 10.46 5.18
C LEU A 274 -21.43 10.41 5.75
N ALA A 275 -22.21 9.38 5.39
CA ALA A 275 -23.57 9.20 5.86
C ALA A 275 -23.65 8.70 7.31
N GLN A 276 -22.61 8.01 7.79
CA GLN A 276 -22.53 7.49 9.16
C GLN A 276 -21.81 8.45 10.11
N ASP A 277 -21.03 9.39 9.56
CA ASP A 277 -20.29 10.36 10.37
C ASP A 277 -21.21 11.43 10.99
N GLU A 278 -21.40 11.37 12.31
CA GLU A 278 -22.30 12.25 13.04
C GLU A 278 -21.93 13.74 12.91
N LEU A 279 -20.63 14.06 12.94
CA LEU A 279 -20.15 15.43 12.83
C LEU A 279 -20.39 15.99 11.43
N PHE A 280 -20.07 15.23 10.38
CA PHE A 280 -20.33 15.61 9.00
C PHE A 280 -21.83 15.82 8.78
N GLN A 281 -22.70 14.91 9.25
CA GLN A 281 -24.15 15.05 9.12
C GLN A 281 -24.69 16.25 9.92
N ALA A 282 -24.15 16.55 11.10
CA ALA A 282 -24.50 17.75 11.85
C ALA A 282 -24.14 19.04 11.10
N LEU A 283 -23.00 19.07 10.41
CA LEU A 283 -22.58 20.20 9.57
C LEU A 283 -23.44 20.32 8.29
N VAL A 284 -23.83 19.20 7.68
CA VAL A 284 -24.79 19.18 6.55
C VAL A 284 -26.14 19.77 6.98
N ALA A 285 -26.62 19.42 8.18
CA ALA A 285 -27.84 19.99 8.75
C ALA A 285 -27.73 21.50 9.01
N GLN A 286 -26.56 21.99 9.42
CA GLN A 286 -26.29 23.44 9.56
C GLN A 286 -26.22 24.16 8.22
N ARG A 287 -25.73 23.51 7.16
CA ARG A 287 -25.68 24.04 5.80
C ARG A 287 -27.07 24.20 5.17
N ALA A 288 -27.97 23.24 5.41
CA ALA A 288 -29.30 23.18 4.78
C ALA A 288 -30.12 24.50 4.85
N PRO A 289 -30.28 25.18 6.00
CA PRO A 289 -31.01 26.45 6.05
C PRO A 289 -30.30 27.61 5.32
N LEU A 290 -28.96 27.60 5.24
CA LEU A 290 -28.18 28.67 4.59
C LEU A 290 -28.41 28.71 3.07
N LEU A 291 -28.72 27.55 2.46
CA LEU A 291 -29.00 27.41 1.03
C LEU A 291 -30.29 28.09 0.56
N ARG A 292 -31.16 28.54 1.47
CA ARG A 292 -32.38 29.27 1.10
C ARG A 292 -32.07 30.66 0.53
N GLU A 293 -30.99 31.28 1.01
CA GLU A 293 -30.54 32.61 0.61
C GLU A 293 -29.01 32.61 0.43
N PRO A 294 -28.49 31.92 -0.60
CA PRO A 294 -27.05 31.64 -0.72
C PRO A 294 -26.20 32.91 -0.89
N GLU A 295 -26.74 33.94 -1.57
CA GLU A 295 -26.05 35.22 -1.74
C GLU A 295 -25.93 35.98 -0.41
N ALA A 296 -27.01 36.02 0.38
CA ALA A 296 -27.00 36.67 1.70
C ALA A 296 -26.17 35.90 2.73
N ASN A 297 -26.12 34.57 2.60
CA ASN A 297 -25.40 33.66 3.49
C ASN A 297 -24.02 33.26 2.95
N ALA A 298 -23.45 33.97 1.98
CA ALA A 298 -22.22 33.55 1.31
C ALA A 298 -21.05 33.24 2.27
N GLN A 299 -20.84 34.08 3.28
CA GLN A 299 -19.77 33.89 4.27
C GLN A 299 -20.04 32.70 5.21
N PRO A 300 -21.22 32.60 5.89
CA PRO A 300 -21.58 31.40 6.65
C PRO A 300 -21.55 30.10 5.84
N LEU A 301 -22.01 30.15 4.58
CA LEU A 301 -22.04 29.00 3.69
C LEU A 301 -20.61 28.52 3.37
N ARG A 302 -19.72 29.45 3.04
CA ARG A 302 -18.31 29.14 2.83
C ARG A 302 -17.69 28.51 4.08
N ALA A 303 -17.94 29.09 5.26
CA ALA A 303 -17.37 28.59 6.51
C ALA A 303 -17.85 27.17 6.85
N VAL A 304 -19.14 26.85 6.68
CA VAL A 304 -19.64 25.49 6.95
C VAL A 304 -19.15 24.49 5.90
N GLU A 305 -19.02 24.91 4.63
CA GLU A 305 -18.46 24.07 3.57
C GLU A 305 -16.96 23.81 3.76
N ASP A 306 -16.19 24.77 4.29
CA ASP A 306 -14.80 24.56 4.70
C ASP A 306 -14.71 23.52 5.82
N GLN A 307 -15.61 23.58 6.82
CA GLN A 307 -15.66 22.58 7.89
C GLN A 307 -16.03 21.19 7.36
N LEU A 308 -16.97 21.11 6.40
CA LEU A 308 -17.34 19.86 5.75
C LEU A 308 -16.19 19.27 4.93
N ARG A 309 -15.47 20.10 4.16
CA ARG A 309 -14.24 19.70 3.45
C ARG A 309 -13.19 19.15 4.41
N ASN A 310 -12.94 19.85 5.51
CA ASN A 310 -11.97 19.41 6.52
C ASN A 310 -12.39 18.08 7.16
N ARG A 311 -13.68 17.90 7.48
CA ARG A 311 -14.15 16.63 8.03
C ARG A 311 -14.03 15.49 7.03
N ALA A 312 -14.36 15.72 5.75
CA ALA A 312 -14.15 14.72 4.70
C ALA A 312 -12.65 14.36 4.53
N ALA A 313 -11.75 15.34 4.62
CA ALA A 313 -10.30 15.09 4.58
C ALA A 313 -9.82 14.22 5.75
N VAL A 314 -10.33 14.46 6.96
CA VAL A 314 -10.03 13.61 8.13
C VAL A 314 -10.53 12.18 7.93
N LEU A 315 -11.71 11.99 7.32
CA LEU A 315 -12.24 10.65 7.04
C LEU A 315 -11.44 9.93 5.95
N ALA A 316 -11.01 10.64 4.90
CA ALA A 316 -10.15 10.09 3.86
C ALA A 316 -8.79 9.67 4.41
N ASP A 317 -8.17 10.52 5.23
CA ASP A 317 -6.91 10.20 5.92
C ASP A 317 -7.08 8.99 6.85
N ALA A 318 -8.18 8.87 7.60
CA ALA A 318 -8.46 7.67 8.40
C ALA A 318 -8.60 6.40 7.55
N LYS A 319 -9.25 6.47 6.37
CA LYS A 319 -9.38 5.35 5.42
C LYS A 319 -8.01 4.93 4.86
N GLU A 320 -7.24 5.89 4.36
CA GLU A 320 -5.88 5.66 3.82
C GLU A 320 -4.99 4.96 4.86
N LYS A 321 -5.05 5.43 6.11
CA LYS A 321 -4.32 4.84 7.25
C LYS A 321 -4.77 3.41 7.55
N LEU A 322 -6.07 3.16 7.56
CA LEU A 322 -6.62 1.82 7.79
C LEU A 322 -6.17 0.85 6.69
N ASP A 323 -6.25 1.27 5.43
CA ASP A 323 -5.79 0.47 4.29
C ASP A 323 -4.29 0.17 4.38
N ALA A 324 -3.47 1.16 4.77
CA ALA A 324 -2.03 0.97 4.96
C ALA A 324 -1.72 -0.04 6.06
N ILE A 325 -2.46 -0.03 7.18
CA ILE A 325 -2.32 -1.03 8.25
C ILE A 325 -2.72 -2.41 7.74
N HIS A 326 -3.87 -2.53 7.09
CA HIS A 326 -4.33 -3.79 6.51
C HIS A 326 -3.35 -4.39 5.50
N ALA A 327 -2.73 -3.55 4.67
CA ALA A 327 -1.68 -3.95 3.74
C ALA A 327 -0.42 -4.41 4.49
N ALA A 328 0.02 -3.65 5.51
CA ALA A 328 1.18 -3.98 6.32
C ALA A 328 1.00 -5.31 7.09
N ASP A 329 -0.16 -5.55 7.68
CA ASP A 329 -0.48 -6.80 8.39
C ASP A 329 -0.46 -8.00 7.44
N SER A 330 -1.04 -7.84 6.25
CA SER A 330 -1.04 -8.89 5.23
C SER A 330 0.39 -9.16 4.73
N ASP A 331 1.20 -8.12 4.58
CA ASP A 331 2.60 -8.25 4.21
C ASP A 331 3.47 -8.84 5.34
N GLU A 332 3.17 -8.57 6.62
CA GLU A 332 3.83 -9.23 7.74
C GLU A 332 3.55 -10.73 7.74
N VAL A 333 2.30 -11.15 7.49
CA VAL A 333 1.97 -12.57 7.31
C VAL A 333 2.75 -13.15 6.14
N ARG A 334 2.83 -12.45 5.01
CA ARG A 334 3.57 -12.87 3.81
C ARG A 334 5.09 -12.97 4.07
N ALA A 335 5.66 -12.06 4.85
CA ALA A 335 7.07 -12.06 5.22
C ALA A 335 7.49 -13.33 5.96
N HIS A 336 6.58 -13.91 6.74
CA HIS A 336 6.77 -15.17 7.47
C HIS A 336 6.44 -16.42 6.64
N ASN A 337 5.81 -16.22 5.47
CA ASN A 337 5.32 -17.26 4.57
C ASN A 337 5.73 -16.94 3.12
N PRO A 338 7.04 -16.96 2.80
CA PRO A 338 7.56 -16.49 1.51
C PRO A 338 7.13 -17.33 0.29
N PHE A 339 6.49 -18.47 0.53
CA PHE A 339 5.89 -19.34 -0.48
C PHE A 339 4.45 -18.94 -0.85
N LEU A 340 3.86 -17.96 -0.15
CA LEU A 340 2.60 -17.32 -0.52
C LEU A 340 2.88 -16.15 -1.49
N PRO A 341 2.38 -16.21 -2.73
CA PRO A 341 2.79 -15.26 -3.78
C PRO A 341 2.15 -13.87 -3.67
N HIS A 342 0.94 -13.77 -3.12
CA HIS A 342 0.12 -12.54 -3.12
C HIS A 342 -0.28 -12.14 -1.69
N SER A 343 -0.82 -10.94 -1.52
CA SER A 343 -1.35 -10.48 -0.21
C SER A 343 -2.69 -11.11 0.18
N ASP A 344 -3.21 -12.02 -0.63
CA ASP A 344 -4.45 -12.76 -0.39
C ASP A 344 -4.35 -14.23 -0.84
N VAL A 345 -5.25 -15.06 -0.32
CA VAL A 345 -5.51 -16.42 -0.81
C VAL A 345 -6.98 -16.52 -1.16
N ARG A 346 -7.29 -16.89 -2.41
CA ARG A 346 -8.66 -16.99 -2.93
C ARG A 346 -9.47 -15.70 -2.75
N GLY A 347 -8.81 -14.54 -2.77
CA GLY A 347 -9.41 -13.22 -2.51
C GLY A 347 -9.60 -12.89 -1.02
N VAL A 348 -9.22 -13.76 -0.09
CA VAL A 348 -9.25 -13.46 1.35
C VAL A 348 -7.89 -12.90 1.77
N PRO A 349 -7.81 -11.67 2.32
CA PRO A 349 -6.53 -11.10 2.75
C PRO A 349 -5.80 -11.98 3.77
N LEU A 350 -4.47 -12.04 3.67
CA LEU A 350 -3.66 -12.92 4.54
C LEU A 350 -3.87 -12.64 6.04
N ARG A 351 -4.09 -11.37 6.41
CA ARG A 351 -4.38 -10.98 7.80
C ARG A 351 -5.64 -11.64 8.38
N GLU A 352 -6.60 -12.01 7.52
CA GLU A 352 -7.91 -12.55 7.94
C GLU A 352 -7.94 -14.09 8.00
N LEU A 353 -6.91 -14.77 7.49
CA LEU A 353 -6.87 -16.25 7.41
C LEU A 353 -6.62 -16.92 8.77
N GLY A 354 -6.02 -16.21 9.72
CA GLY A 354 -5.69 -16.77 11.03
C GLY A 354 -4.71 -17.95 10.96
N LEU A 355 -3.71 -17.88 10.07
CA LEU A 355 -2.75 -18.98 9.83
C LEU A 355 -2.02 -19.43 11.12
N SER A 356 -1.76 -18.51 12.05
CA SER A 356 -1.12 -18.81 13.33
C SER A 356 -2.04 -19.47 14.36
N GLN A 357 -3.36 -19.41 14.15
CA GLN A 357 -4.37 -20.03 15.00
C GLN A 357 -4.75 -21.43 14.53
N ASP A 358 -4.43 -21.78 13.28
CA ASP A 358 -4.68 -23.11 12.73
C ASP A 358 -3.59 -24.11 13.14
N ALA A 359 -3.96 -25.10 13.95
CA ALA A 359 -3.02 -26.08 14.49
C ALA A 359 -2.31 -26.89 13.38
N GLU A 360 -3.04 -27.28 12.33
CA GLU A 360 -2.46 -28.05 11.23
C GLU A 360 -1.46 -27.22 10.42
N TYR A 361 -1.77 -25.96 10.13
CA TYR A 361 -0.86 -25.04 9.48
C TYR A 361 0.41 -24.83 10.31
N VAL A 362 0.25 -24.60 11.62
CA VAL A 362 1.38 -24.44 12.56
C VAL A 362 2.28 -25.67 12.58
N ASP A 363 1.71 -26.88 12.62
CA ASP A 363 2.47 -28.13 12.60
C ASP A 363 3.30 -28.28 11.32
N LYS A 364 2.69 -28.04 10.15
CA LYS A 364 3.41 -28.07 8.86
C LYS A 364 4.46 -26.96 8.76
N TRP A 365 4.21 -25.80 9.37
CA TRP A 365 5.17 -24.71 9.40
C TRP A 365 6.38 -25.07 10.27
N LEU A 366 6.18 -25.77 11.38
CA LEU A 366 7.26 -26.31 12.21
C LEU A 366 8.04 -27.42 11.49
N ASP A 367 7.38 -28.26 10.68
CA ASP A 367 8.06 -29.20 9.77
C ASP A 367 8.95 -28.46 8.77
N ARG A 368 8.43 -27.40 8.13
CA ARG A 368 9.21 -26.55 7.22
C ARG A 368 10.43 -25.98 7.91
N LEU A 369 10.29 -25.43 9.11
CA LEU A 369 11.44 -24.88 9.85
C LEU A 369 12.54 -25.92 10.08
N ARG A 370 12.16 -27.15 10.46
CA ARG A 370 13.12 -28.26 10.63
C ARG A 370 13.83 -28.60 9.33
N LEU A 371 13.10 -28.68 8.22
CA LEU A 371 13.67 -28.96 6.91
C LEU A 371 14.63 -27.85 6.44
N MET A 372 14.34 -26.59 6.79
CA MET A 372 15.17 -25.43 6.46
C MET A 372 16.53 -25.39 7.19
N GLU A 373 16.82 -26.30 8.12
CA GLU A 373 18.16 -26.47 8.71
C GLU A 373 19.18 -26.94 7.66
N HIS A 374 18.74 -27.77 6.70
CA HIS A 374 19.55 -28.29 5.59
C HIS A 374 18.82 -28.08 4.24
N PRO A 375 18.68 -26.84 3.76
CA PRO A 375 17.77 -26.51 2.66
C PRO A 375 18.21 -27.05 1.30
N GLU A 376 19.51 -27.28 1.10
CA GLU A 376 20.02 -27.85 -0.14
C GLU A 376 19.70 -29.34 -0.27
N GLU A 377 19.78 -30.08 0.84
CA GLU A 377 19.48 -31.51 0.93
C GLU A 377 17.97 -31.76 0.95
N ASN A 378 17.23 -30.92 1.68
CA ASN A 378 15.80 -31.08 1.90
C ASN A 378 14.93 -30.41 0.84
N ARG A 379 15.50 -29.91 -0.27
CA ARG A 379 14.75 -29.12 -1.28
C ARG A 379 13.42 -29.76 -1.71
N PRO A 380 13.34 -31.06 -2.08
CA PRO A 380 12.07 -31.68 -2.47
C PRO A 380 11.06 -31.74 -1.31
N ALA A 381 11.53 -32.01 -0.09
CA ALA A 381 10.68 -32.05 1.10
C ALA A 381 10.17 -30.65 1.48
N ILE A 382 11.01 -29.62 1.33
CA ILE A 382 10.63 -28.21 1.52
C ILE A 382 9.55 -27.82 0.52
N GLN A 383 9.73 -28.16 -0.75
CA GLN A 383 8.71 -27.89 -1.78
C GLN A 383 7.38 -28.60 -1.48
N ALA A 384 7.43 -29.84 -0.98
CA ALA A 384 6.25 -30.59 -0.60
C ALA A 384 5.51 -29.97 0.60
N VAL A 385 6.23 -29.61 1.67
CA VAL A 385 5.61 -28.98 2.85
C VAL A 385 5.09 -27.57 2.55
N GLU A 386 5.80 -26.79 1.72
CA GLU A 386 5.32 -25.48 1.25
C GLU A 386 4.07 -25.62 0.36
N GLY A 387 3.97 -26.69 -0.43
CA GLY A 387 2.75 -27.07 -1.15
C GLY A 387 1.59 -27.33 -0.19
N ALA A 388 1.80 -28.19 0.81
CA ALA A 388 0.77 -28.51 1.79
C ALA A 388 0.36 -27.29 2.64
N LEU A 389 1.28 -26.36 2.92
CA LEU A 389 0.97 -25.09 3.58
C LEU A 389 0.10 -24.19 2.69
N ARG A 390 0.40 -24.09 1.39
CA ARG A 390 -0.47 -23.37 0.43
C ARG A 390 -1.87 -23.99 0.36
N ASP A 391 -1.95 -25.31 0.28
CA ASP A 391 -3.23 -26.02 0.21
C ASP A 391 -4.05 -25.77 1.49
N ARG A 392 -3.43 -25.83 2.68
CA ARG A 392 -4.10 -25.53 3.94
C ARG A 392 -4.57 -24.07 4.02
N ALA A 393 -3.78 -23.12 3.54
CA ALA A 393 -4.20 -21.72 3.47
C ALA A 393 -5.39 -21.53 2.50
N GLU A 394 -5.43 -22.26 1.38
CA GLU A 394 -6.58 -22.26 0.47
C GLU A 394 -7.84 -22.86 1.10
N GLU A 395 -7.71 -23.91 1.91
CA GLU A 395 -8.83 -24.48 2.68
C GLU A 395 -9.39 -23.46 3.68
N LEU A 396 -8.52 -22.83 4.48
CA LEU A 396 -8.93 -21.80 5.45
C LEU A 396 -9.63 -20.62 4.75
N ALA A 397 -9.11 -20.20 3.59
CA ALA A 397 -9.75 -19.17 2.79
C ALA A 397 -11.15 -19.59 2.32
N ARG A 398 -11.31 -20.82 1.79
CA ARG A 398 -12.62 -21.34 1.37
C ARG A 398 -13.61 -21.43 2.53
N ASP A 399 -13.16 -21.84 3.70
CA ASP A 399 -14.02 -21.94 4.89
C ASP A 399 -14.53 -20.56 5.33
N LYS A 400 -13.67 -19.53 5.28
CA LYS A 400 -14.06 -18.13 5.52
C LYS A 400 -15.12 -17.66 4.52
N LEU A 401 -14.97 -18.01 3.24
CA LEU A 401 -15.92 -17.62 2.20
C LEU A 401 -17.26 -18.33 2.31
N ARG A 402 -17.26 -19.63 2.60
CA ARG A 402 -18.51 -20.34 2.88
C ARG A 402 -19.24 -19.72 4.06
N ALA A 403 -18.54 -19.36 5.13
CA ALA A 403 -19.16 -18.69 6.27
C ALA A 403 -19.76 -17.32 5.92
N GLU A 404 -19.08 -16.56 5.05
CA GLU A 404 -19.59 -15.29 4.52
C GLU A 404 -20.84 -15.50 3.66
N ASP A 405 -20.77 -16.41 2.68
CA ASP A 405 -21.86 -16.72 1.75
C ASP A 405 -23.09 -17.24 2.50
N GLU A 406 -22.90 -18.08 3.52
CA GLU A 406 -23.98 -18.57 4.38
C GLU A 406 -24.65 -17.44 5.16
N LEU A 407 -23.90 -16.42 5.58
CA LEU A 407 -24.44 -15.26 6.30
C LEU A 407 -25.22 -14.36 5.35
N LEU A 408 -24.66 -14.05 4.19
CA LEU A 408 -25.33 -13.24 3.16
C LEU A 408 -26.57 -13.94 2.60
N ALA A 409 -26.55 -15.26 2.44
CA ALA A 409 -27.72 -16.03 2.03
C ALA A 409 -28.86 -15.97 3.07
N LYS A 410 -28.53 -15.95 4.37
CA LYS A 410 -29.52 -15.79 5.46
C LYS A 410 -30.00 -14.35 5.59
N HIS A 411 -29.14 -13.38 5.28
CA HIS A 411 -29.40 -11.95 5.47
C HIS A 411 -29.04 -11.14 4.21
N PRO A 412 -29.79 -11.27 3.10
CA PRO A 412 -29.43 -10.67 1.81
C PRO A 412 -29.51 -9.15 1.76
N PHE A 413 -30.13 -8.52 2.77
CA PHE A 413 -30.17 -7.06 2.96
C PHE A 413 -28.96 -6.52 3.71
N VAL A 414 -28.12 -7.40 4.28
CA VAL A 414 -26.87 -7.02 4.93
C VAL A 414 -25.77 -6.97 3.88
N ALA A 415 -25.08 -5.83 3.82
CA ALA A 415 -23.92 -5.62 2.98
C ALA A 415 -22.69 -5.33 3.85
N ARG A 416 -21.54 -5.86 3.42
CA ARG A 416 -20.26 -5.54 4.04
C ARG A 416 -19.91 -4.06 3.77
N PRO A 417 -19.60 -3.26 4.80
CA PRO A 417 -19.14 -1.89 4.61
C PRO A 417 -17.83 -1.85 3.79
N PRO A 418 -17.62 -0.83 2.93
CA PRO A 418 -16.38 -0.68 2.18
C PRO A 418 -15.14 -0.70 3.09
N GLY A 419 -14.08 -1.39 2.66
CA GLY A 419 -12.83 -1.54 3.43
C GLY A 419 -12.89 -2.46 4.67
N ALA A 420 -14.07 -2.96 5.07
CA ALA A 420 -14.20 -3.78 6.26
C ALA A 420 -13.78 -5.25 6.02
N PRO A 421 -13.29 -5.96 7.06
CA PRO A 421 -13.09 -7.41 7.02
C PRO A 421 -14.37 -8.17 6.65
N LEU A 422 -14.24 -9.46 6.29
CA LEU A 422 -15.41 -10.34 6.10
C LEU A 422 -16.35 -10.26 7.32
N LEU A 423 -17.67 -10.35 7.11
CA LEU A 423 -18.67 -10.29 8.19
C LEU A 423 -18.41 -11.33 9.28
N ALA A 424 -17.91 -12.51 8.89
CA ALA A 424 -17.46 -13.53 9.83
C ALA A 424 -16.25 -13.09 10.67
N SER A 425 -15.27 -12.41 10.04
CA SER A 425 -14.08 -11.87 10.71
C SER A 425 -14.42 -10.66 11.60
N LEU A 426 -15.40 -9.84 11.22
CA LEU A 426 -15.97 -8.74 12.02
C LEU A 426 -16.73 -9.21 13.26
N GLY A 427 -16.94 -10.52 13.43
CA GLY A 427 -17.68 -11.07 14.57
C GLY A 427 -19.21 -10.89 14.47
N VAL A 428 -19.76 -10.57 13.30
CA VAL A 428 -21.22 -10.47 13.10
C VAL A 428 -21.98 -11.71 13.56
N PRO A 429 -21.53 -12.97 13.30
CA PRO A 429 -22.22 -14.16 13.78
C PRO A 429 -22.27 -14.30 15.30
N VAL A 430 -21.34 -13.66 16.02
CA VAL A 430 -21.22 -13.72 17.49
C VAL A 430 -21.75 -12.48 18.21
N ASP A 431 -22.09 -11.43 17.45
CA ASP A 431 -22.68 -10.22 18.00
C ASP A 431 -24.10 -10.48 18.53
N GLU A 432 -24.29 -10.20 19.82
CA GLU A 432 -25.55 -10.48 20.51
C GLU A 432 -26.69 -9.59 20.02
N GLN A 433 -26.42 -8.31 19.70
CA GLN A 433 -27.45 -7.40 19.18
C GLN A 433 -27.89 -7.82 17.78
N PHE A 434 -26.96 -8.20 16.91
CA PHE A 434 -27.26 -8.74 15.59
C PHE A 434 -28.11 -10.01 15.69
N ARG A 435 -27.79 -10.94 16.59
CA ARG A 435 -28.59 -12.16 16.82
C ARG A 435 -30.01 -11.85 17.28
N GLN A 436 -30.19 -10.88 18.18
CA GLN A 436 -31.51 -10.46 18.65
C GLN A 436 -32.34 -9.87 17.50
N MET A 437 -31.75 -8.98 16.70
CA MET A 437 -32.43 -8.41 15.53
C MET A 437 -32.71 -9.46 14.45
N ALA A 438 -31.83 -10.44 14.26
CA ALA A 438 -32.06 -11.55 13.34
C ALA A 438 -33.23 -12.44 13.79
N GLN A 439 -33.40 -12.67 15.10
CA GLN A 439 -34.56 -13.38 15.65
C GLN A 439 -35.85 -12.57 15.48
N GLU A 440 -35.80 -11.26 15.73
CA GLU A 440 -36.92 -10.35 15.48
C GLU A 440 -37.31 -10.33 14.00
N HIS A 441 -36.33 -10.23 13.09
CA HIS A 441 -36.54 -10.31 11.65
C HIS A 441 -37.25 -11.60 11.26
N ALA A 442 -36.75 -12.75 11.73
CA ALA A 442 -37.35 -14.05 11.47
C ALA A 442 -38.81 -14.13 11.97
N ALA A 443 -39.11 -13.60 13.16
CA ALA A 443 -40.48 -13.56 13.69
C ALA A 443 -41.40 -12.65 12.87
N LEU A 444 -40.91 -11.48 12.43
CA LEU A 444 -41.67 -10.56 11.60
C LEU A 444 -41.89 -11.10 10.18
N ALA A 445 -40.94 -11.88 9.65
CA ALA A 445 -40.96 -12.45 8.31
C ALA A 445 -42.03 -13.55 8.11
N GLU A 446 -42.63 -14.06 9.20
CA GLU A 446 -43.78 -14.98 9.14
C GLU A 446 -45.04 -14.31 8.56
N GLU A 447 -45.22 -12.99 8.77
CA GLU A 447 -46.33 -12.19 8.22
C GLU A 447 -45.80 -10.96 7.44
N PRO A 448 -45.09 -11.15 6.31
CA PRO A 448 -44.24 -10.11 5.72
C PRO A 448 -45.03 -8.93 5.15
N VAL A 449 -46.26 -9.16 4.65
CA VAL A 449 -47.13 -8.10 4.13
C VAL A 449 -47.64 -7.20 5.26
N ARG A 450 -47.99 -7.79 6.41
CA ARG A 450 -48.46 -7.06 7.58
C ARG A 450 -47.32 -6.32 8.28
N ASN A 451 -46.15 -6.94 8.32
CA ASN A 451 -44.97 -6.46 9.03
C ASN A 451 -43.97 -5.74 8.11
N ALA A 452 -44.40 -5.24 6.95
CA ALA A 452 -43.49 -4.66 5.95
C ALA A 452 -42.64 -3.49 6.49
N GLU A 453 -43.24 -2.55 7.22
CA GLU A 453 -42.51 -1.42 7.81
C GLU A 453 -41.59 -1.84 8.98
N PRO A 454 -42.06 -2.66 9.95
CA PRO A 454 -41.17 -3.26 10.96
C PRO A 454 -40.00 -4.05 10.37
N LEU A 455 -40.22 -4.83 9.31
CA LEU A 455 -39.17 -5.58 8.62
C LEU A 455 -38.11 -4.65 8.07
N ARG A 456 -38.51 -3.63 7.31
CA ARG A 456 -37.57 -2.61 6.78
C ARG A 456 -36.79 -1.91 7.89
N ALA A 457 -37.44 -1.63 9.01
CA ALA A 457 -36.79 -1.01 10.16
C ALA A 457 -35.73 -1.92 10.79
N VAL A 458 -36.05 -3.21 10.99
CA VAL A 458 -35.11 -4.20 11.49
C VAL A 458 -33.97 -4.45 10.51
N GLU A 459 -34.25 -4.57 9.21
CA GLU A 459 -33.23 -4.73 8.16
C GLU A 459 -32.24 -3.56 8.15
N LYS A 460 -32.76 -2.33 8.23
CA LYS A 460 -31.95 -1.12 8.38
C LYS A 460 -31.14 -1.11 9.68
N ALA A 461 -31.72 -1.57 10.79
CA ALA A 461 -31.03 -1.64 12.08
C ALA A 461 -29.91 -2.69 12.08
N MET A 462 -30.12 -3.84 11.44
CA MET A 462 -29.09 -4.86 11.22
C MET A 462 -27.94 -4.32 10.38
N GLN A 463 -28.24 -3.65 9.26
CA GLN A 463 -27.20 -3.01 8.43
C GLN A 463 -26.44 -1.93 9.21
N ALA A 464 -27.15 -1.11 9.99
CA ALA A 464 -26.51 -0.09 10.84
C ALA A 464 -25.63 -0.71 11.93
N ARG A 465 -26.01 -1.86 12.50
CA ARG A 465 -25.19 -2.59 13.47
C ARG A 465 -23.92 -3.14 12.84
N VAL A 466 -24.00 -3.69 11.63
CA VAL A 466 -22.81 -4.13 10.88
C VAL A 466 -21.88 -2.95 10.58
N ALA A 467 -22.41 -1.80 10.17
CA ALA A 467 -21.63 -0.58 9.98
C ALA A 467 -20.96 -0.11 11.29
N ALA A 468 -21.67 -0.19 12.42
CA ALA A 468 -21.11 0.16 13.73
C ALA A 468 -20.00 -0.81 14.19
N LEU A 469 -20.15 -2.11 13.90
CA LEU A 469 -19.10 -3.10 14.16
C LEU A 469 -17.85 -2.83 13.31
N ALA A 470 -18.02 -2.53 12.03
CA ALA A 470 -16.90 -2.16 11.15
C ALA A 470 -16.21 -0.86 11.60
N ALA A 471 -16.97 0.14 12.06
CA ALA A 471 -16.40 1.37 12.60
C ALA A 471 -15.61 1.11 13.90
N ALA A 472 -16.12 0.24 14.78
CA ALA A 472 -15.43 -0.13 16.02
C ALA A 472 -14.14 -0.93 15.75
N ASP A 473 -14.17 -1.86 14.79
CA ASP A 473 -13.00 -2.62 14.33
C ASP A 473 -11.94 -1.71 13.70
N ALA A 474 -12.36 -0.75 12.89
CA ALA A 474 -11.46 0.27 12.34
C ALA A 474 -10.83 1.14 13.43
N GLU A 475 -11.62 1.59 14.43
CA GLU A 475 -11.10 2.36 15.56
C GLU A 475 -10.10 1.53 16.40
N GLU A 476 -10.40 0.25 16.63
CA GLU A 476 -9.50 -0.66 17.35
C GLU A 476 -8.18 -0.88 16.59
N THR A 477 -8.27 -1.04 15.27
CA THR A 477 -7.11 -1.21 14.38
C THR A 477 -6.26 0.06 14.29
N LEU A 478 -6.89 1.24 14.31
CA LEU A 478 -6.19 2.53 14.27
C LEU A 478 -5.51 2.88 15.61
N LYS A 479 -6.03 2.45 16.76
CA LYS A 479 -5.49 2.79 18.10
C LYS A 479 -3.97 2.60 18.25
N PRO A 480 -3.39 1.43 17.93
CA PRO A 480 -1.93 1.25 18.01
C PRO A 480 -1.17 2.17 17.04
N ALA A 481 -1.72 2.40 15.85
CA ALA A 481 -1.13 3.26 14.84
C ALA A 481 -1.20 4.74 15.24
N GLU A 482 -2.27 5.18 15.90
CA GLU A 482 -2.39 6.51 16.49
C GLU A 482 -1.34 6.71 17.59
N ALA A 483 -1.19 5.74 18.50
CA ALA A 483 -0.15 5.78 19.53
C ALA A 483 1.27 5.79 18.93
N ALA A 484 1.52 4.97 17.90
CA ALA A 484 2.78 4.98 17.16
C ALA A 484 3.00 6.32 16.43
N ARG A 485 1.94 6.93 15.89
CA ARG A 485 2.01 8.25 15.25
C ARG A 485 2.30 9.37 16.22
N VAL A 486 1.79 9.32 17.45
CA VAL A 486 2.18 10.27 18.50
C VAL A 486 3.69 10.19 18.75
N LEU A 487 4.24 8.98 18.84
CA LEU A 487 5.68 8.77 18.99
C LEU A 487 6.48 9.26 17.77
N VAL A 488 6.02 8.97 16.56
CA VAL A 488 6.64 9.48 15.32
C VAL A 488 6.58 11.00 15.28
N ARG A 489 5.48 11.63 15.73
CA ARG A 489 5.33 13.08 15.82
C ARG A 489 6.27 13.72 16.84
N GLU A 490 6.48 13.08 17.99
CA GLU A 490 7.44 13.54 19.01
C GLU A 490 8.89 13.36 18.55
N HIS A 491 9.12 12.40 17.65
CA HIS A 491 10.46 11.99 17.20
C HIS A 491 10.56 11.92 15.67
N LEU A 492 10.14 12.97 14.96
CA LEU A 492 10.03 12.98 13.48
C LEU A 492 11.37 12.74 12.76
N MET A 493 12.50 12.93 13.44
CA MET A 493 13.82 12.61 12.89
C MET A 493 14.05 11.09 12.73
N CYS A 494 13.19 10.28 13.34
CA CYS A 494 13.23 8.82 13.34
C CYS A 494 12.15 8.20 12.42
N VAL A 495 11.55 8.98 11.52
CA VAL A 495 10.63 8.51 10.45
C VAL A 495 11.32 7.41 9.62
N PRO A 496 10.59 6.38 9.14
CA PRO A 496 9.12 6.27 9.15
C PRO A 496 8.49 5.57 10.35
N TYR A 497 9.28 4.97 11.25
CA TYR A 497 8.73 4.22 12.37
C TYR A 497 9.57 4.40 13.64
N VAL A 498 8.89 4.71 14.74
CA VAL A 498 9.48 4.84 16.07
C VAL A 498 8.90 3.74 16.97
N HIS A 499 9.75 2.82 17.40
CA HIS A 499 9.32 1.74 18.28
C HIS A 499 8.94 2.28 19.68
N PRO A 500 7.92 1.75 20.38
CA PRO A 500 7.51 2.22 21.70
C PRO A 500 8.58 2.17 22.82
N ASP A 501 9.68 1.45 22.58
CA ASP A 501 10.80 1.38 23.50
C ASP A 501 11.87 2.45 23.22
N VAL A 502 11.80 3.15 22.08
CA VAL A 502 12.75 4.22 21.73
C VAL A 502 12.75 5.35 22.78
N PRO A 503 11.61 5.89 23.24
CA PRO A 503 11.63 6.92 24.28
C PRO A 503 12.12 6.43 25.64
N LYS A 504 12.14 5.10 25.87
CA LYS A 504 12.62 4.49 27.13
C LYS A 504 14.11 4.23 27.12
N ASP A 505 14.76 4.37 25.96
CA ASP A 505 16.17 4.13 25.79
C ASP A 505 16.99 5.31 26.31
N ALA A 506 17.87 5.07 27.29
CA ALA A 506 18.65 6.12 27.93
C ALA A 506 19.56 6.89 26.96
N ILE A 507 20.14 6.19 25.97
CA ILE A 507 21.00 6.83 24.96
C ILE A 507 20.14 7.75 24.08
N PHE A 508 18.96 7.29 23.68
CA PHE A 508 18.02 8.11 22.92
C PHE A 508 17.56 9.33 23.71
N SER A 509 17.27 9.21 25.01
CA SER A 509 16.94 10.34 25.87
C SER A 509 18.07 11.38 25.92
N GLU A 510 19.33 10.95 26.07
CA GLU A 510 20.48 11.86 26.05
C GLU A 510 20.64 12.59 24.70
N LEU A 511 20.38 11.89 23.59
CA LEU A 511 20.42 12.49 22.26
C LEU A 511 19.26 13.48 22.04
N ALA A 512 18.06 13.18 22.57
CA ALA A 512 16.93 14.10 22.55
C ALA A 512 17.23 15.40 23.33
N GLU A 513 17.84 15.32 24.51
CA GLU A 513 18.26 16.50 25.28
C GLU A 513 19.31 17.34 24.50
N LYS A 514 20.28 16.69 23.86
CA LYS A 514 21.25 17.36 23.00
C LYS A 514 20.56 18.05 21.82
N ARG A 515 19.60 17.39 21.18
CA ARG A 515 18.82 17.95 20.08
C ARG A 515 18.07 19.20 20.54
N ASP A 516 17.37 19.13 21.66
CA ASP A 516 16.59 20.25 22.19
C ASP A 516 17.48 21.46 22.53
N ALA A 517 18.69 21.22 23.07
CA ALA A 517 19.67 22.26 23.27
C ALA A 517 20.13 22.90 21.94
N LEU A 518 20.29 22.11 20.87
CA LEU A 518 20.70 22.59 19.55
C LEU A 518 19.60 23.36 18.81
N LEU A 519 18.31 23.06 19.07
CA LEU A 519 17.15 23.81 18.56
C LEU A 519 17.08 25.25 19.09
N SER A 520 17.94 25.62 20.05
CA SER A 520 18.05 27.00 20.54
C SER A 520 18.52 27.99 19.47
N ASP A 521 19.42 27.58 18.57
CA ASP A 521 20.01 28.38 17.50
C ASP A 521 20.25 27.53 16.24
N LEU A 522 19.21 27.40 15.42
CA LEU A 522 19.20 26.53 14.23
C LEU A 522 20.26 26.91 13.18
N GLU A 523 20.61 28.19 13.06
CA GLU A 523 21.58 28.65 12.05
C GLU A 523 23.00 28.23 12.41
N ARG A 524 23.40 28.43 13.67
CA ARG A 524 24.74 28.04 14.13
C ARG A 524 24.88 26.54 14.34
N ASN A 525 23.78 25.88 14.70
CA ASN A 525 23.80 24.46 15.08
C ASN A 525 23.39 23.52 13.94
N ALA A 526 23.25 23.99 12.70
CA ALA A 526 22.73 23.18 11.58
C ALA A 526 23.50 21.88 11.32
N ALA A 527 24.83 21.87 11.44
CA ALA A 527 25.64 20.66 11.26
C ALA A 527 25.60 19.72 12.49
N PRO A 528 25.84 20.20 13.72
CA PRO A 528 25.66 19.39 14.94
C PRO A 528 24.25 18.81 15.08
N LEU A 529 23.21 19.57 14.72
CA LEU A 529 21.82 19.12 14.79
C LEU A 529 21.59 17.94 13.85
N ARG A 530 22.04 18.03 12.59
CA ARG A 530 21.93 16.91 11.64
C ARG A 530 22.64 15.66 12.15
N ALA A 531 23.85 15.79 12.70
CA ALA A 531 24.58 14.65 13.25
C ALA A 531 23.84 14.00 14.43
N VAL A 532 23.31 14.79 15.37
CA VAL A 532 22.51 14.25 16.49
C VAL A 532 21.23 13.57 15.98
N GLU A 533 20.57 14.15 14.98
CA GLU A 533 19.35 13.58 14.40
C GLU A 533 19.61 12.27 13.66
N GLU A 534 20.74 12.15 12.95
CA GLU A 534 21.21 10.89 12.36
C GLU A 534 21.51 9.84 13.44
N GLU A 535 22.22 10.21 14.52
CA GLU A 535 22.48 9.30 15.65
C GLU A 535 21.18 8.84 16.34
N MET A 536 20.20 9.75 16.50
CA MET A 536 18.88 9.41 17.02
C MET A 536 18.17 8.39 16.12
N HIS A 537 18.18 8.62 14.81
CA HIS A 537 17.60 7.69 13.83
C HIS A 537 18.26 6.30 13.92
N GLU A 538 19.59 6.24 13.92
CA GLU A 538 20.31 4.96 14.04
C GLU A 538 20.00 4.25 15.36
N ARG A 539 19.92 5.01 16.47
CA ARG A 539 19.59 4.44 17.77
C ARG A 539 18.16 3.89 17.80
N ALA A 540 17.20 4.61 17.22
CA ALA A 540 15.82 4.16 17.12
C ALA A 540 15.71 2.81 16.37
N VAL A 541 16.43 2.67 15.25
CA VAL A 541 16.53 1.41 14.49
C VAL A 541 17.14 0.29 15.34
N GLN A 542 18.21 0.57 16.09
CA GLN A 542 18.84 -0.41 16.97
C GLN A 542 17.90 -0.89 18.08
N VAL A 543 17.17 0.02 18.73
CA VAL A 543 16.20 -0.31 19.79
C VAL A 543 15.09 -1.20 19.24
N ALA A 544 14.54 -0.86 18.07
CA ALA A 544 13.55 -1.70 17.39
C ALA A 544 14.09 -3.10 17.07
N ALA A 545 15.33 -3.20 16.58
CA ALA A 545 15.98 -4.48 16.29
C ALA A 545 16.28 -5.31 17.56
N GLN A 546 16.67 -4.67 18.66
CA GLN A 546 16.90 -5.32 19.95
C GLN A 546 15.61 -5.89 20.53
N HIS A 547 14.50 -5.15 20.45
CA HIS A 547 13.19 -5.63 20.85
C HIS A 547 12.83 -6.91 20.05
N LYS A 548 12.93 -6.87 18.72
CA LYS A 548 12.69 -8.03 17.85
C LYS A 548 13.57 -9.24 18.19
N ARG A 549 14.83 -9.03 18.61
CA ARG A 549 15.72 -10.13 19.04
C ARG A 549 15.32 -10.71 20.39
N ARG A 550 14.88 -9.87 21.33
CA ARG A 550 14.44 -10.26 22.67
C ARG A 550 13.10 -11.01 22.65
N THR A 551 12.19 -10.65 21.75
CA THR A 551 10.91 -11.36 21.58
C THR A 551 11.01 -12.61 20.71
N ARG A 552 12.15 -12.85 20.05
CA ARG A 552 12.41 -14.02 19.19
C ARG A 552 12.33 -15.39 19.90
N PRO A 553 12.60 -15.52 21.22
CA PRO A 553 12.33 -16.75 21.97
C PRO A 553 10.91 -16.81 22.57
N GLU A 554 10.28 -15.68 22.89
CA GLU A 554 8.97 -15.67 23.59
C GLU A 554 7.77 -15.84 22.65
N ARG A 555 7.84 -15.35 21.40
CA ARG A 555 6.78 -15.60 20.39
C ARG A 555 6.83 -16.99 19.75
N ARG A 556 7.82 -17.83 20.08
CA ARG A 556 7.82 -19.24 19.65
C ARG A 556 6.87 -20.12 20.48
N LEU A 557 6.33 -19.65 21.62
CA LEU A 557 5.49 -20.45 22.53
C LEU A 557 4.41 -19.69 23.34
N SER A 558 4.16 -18.39 23.10
CA SER A 558 3.21 -17.60 23.91
C SER A 558 1.85 -17.34 23.23
N THR A 559 1.19 -18.40 22.78
CA THR A 559 -0.29 -18.54 22.84
C THR A 559 -0.64 -20.00 23.11
N VAL A 560 -0.01 -20.56 24.15
CA VAL A 560 -0.62 -21.63 24.94
C VAL A 560 -0.79 -21.03 26.33
N GLN A 561 -2.03 -20.78 26.73
CA GLN A 561 -2.31 -20.53 28.14
C GLN A 561 -1.94 -21.79 28.92
N MET A 562 -0.89 -21.74 29.73
CA MET A 562 -0.64 -22.70 30.79
C MET A 562 -0.24 -21.93 32.05
N THR A 563 -1.15 -21.99 33.01
CA THR A 563 -0.97 -21.72 34.44
C THR A 563 0.25 -22.46 35.00
N ASP A 564 0.99 -21.76 35.86
CA ASP A 564 1.90 -22.25 36.92
C ASP A 564 2.96 -23.31 36.57
N VAL A 565 4.23 -22.91 36.35
CA VAL A 565 5.45 -23.55 36.93
C VAL A 565 6.61 -22.54 36.97
N GLU A 566 7.28 -22.43 38.12
CA GLU A 566 8.46 -21.57 38.40
C GLU A 566 9.75 -21.99 37.64
N PRO A 567 10.70 -21.07 37.38
CA PRO A 567 11.91 -21.35 36.63
C PRO A 567 13.07 -21.77 37.54
N GLU A 568 13.63 -22.97 37.35
CA GLU A 568 14.98 -23.29 37.82
C GLU A 568 15.90 -23.71 36.67
N LYS A 569 16.96 -22.91 36.51
CA LYS A 569 18.33 -23.27 36.09
C LYS A 569 18.52 -23.86 34.68
N ALA A 570 18.89 -22.99 33.74
CA ALA A 570 19.71 -23.37 32.60
C ALA A 570 21.04 -22.62 32.68
N GLY A 571 22.12 -23.39 32.78
CA GLY A 571 23.49 -22.93 32.98
C GLY A 571 24.08 -22.22 31.76
N GLU A 572 25.00 -21.31 32.06
CA GLU A 572 25.87 -20.61 31.13
C GLU A 572 26.65 -21.60 30.26
N VAL A 573 26.60 -21.41 28.94
CA VAL A 573 27.61 -21.95 28.02
C VAL A 573 28.23 -20.78 27.28
N ARG A 574 29.50 -20.53 27.60
CA ARG A 574 30.41 -19.61 26.92
C ARG A 574 30.58 -20.01 25.45
N GLU A 575 30.36 -19.06 24.54
CA GLU A 575 30.88 -19.15 23.18
C GLU A 575 32.41 -19.03 23.24
N GLN A 576 33.10 -20.04 22.72
CA GLN A 576 34.53 -19.98 22.45
C GLN A 576 34.76 -19.20 21.17
N GLU A 577 35.52 -18.12 21.29
CA GLU A 577 36.17 -17.43 20.17
C GLU A 577 37.07 -18.43 19.42
N ALA A 578 36.86 -18.57 18.12
CA ALA A 578 37.78 -19.28 17.22
C ALA A 578 38.07 -18.41 15.99
N ASP A 579 39.23 -17.78 16.07
CA ASP A 579 40.21 -17.47 15.03
C ASP A 579 39.77 -17.18 13.58
N THR A 580 40.09 -15.94 13.20
CA THR A 580 40.34 -15.41 11.86
C THR A 580 41.35 -16.23 11.03
N ALA A 581 40.94 -16.71 9.85
CA ALA A 581 41.81 -16.85 8.67
C ALA A 581 40.96 -16.93 7.37
N PRO A 582 41.45 -16.41 6.23
CA PRO A 582 40.63 -16.04 5.07
C PRO A 582 40.34 -17.23 4.13
N LEU A 583 39.05 -17.44 3.81
CA LEU A 583 38.60 -18.40 2.81
C LEU A 583 38.78 -17.83 1.39
N LEU A 584 39.88 -18.21 0.73
CA LEU A 584 39.95 -18.28 -0.73
C LEU A 584 39.88 -19.75 -1.14
N SER A 585 38.68 -20.24 -1.45
CA SER A 585 38.49 -21.50 -2.18
C SER A 585 37.05 -21.64 -2.64
N GLY A 586 36.83 -21.65 -3.96
CA GLY A 586 35.61 -22.19 -4.57
C GLY A 586 34.89 -21.26 -5.52
N THR A 587 35.36 -21.13 -6.76
CA THR A 587 34.48 -20.75 -7.89
C THR A 587 34.78 -21.66 -9.08
N GLU A 588 33.90 -22.62 -9.33
CA GLU A 588 33.72 -23.12 -10.69
C GLU A 588 33.12 -21.97 -11.50
N VAL A 589 33.87 -21.47 -12.48
CA VAL A 589 33.39 -20.44 -13.40
C VAL A 589 32.37 -21.08 -14.35
N ARG A 590 31.08 -20.99 -14.02
CA ARG A 590 29.94 -21.43 -14.88
C ARG A 590 29.64 -20.43 -16.02
N ASP A 591 30.67 -19.90 -16.68
CA ASP A 591 30.51 -19.04 -17.87
C ASP A 591 30.61 -19.91 -19.14
N PRO A 592 29.55 -20.00 -19.97
CA PRO A 592 29.55 -20.86 -21.17
C PRO A 592 30.73 -20.59 -22.12
N TYR A 593 31.09 -19.32 -22.32
CA TYR A 593 32.21 -18.94 -23.18
C TYR A 593 33.57 -19.31 -22.59
N TYR A 594 33.77 -19.16 -21.27
CA TYR A 594 34.98 -19.65 -20.60
C TYR A 594 35.12 -21.17 -20.71
N GLN A 595 34.01 -21.92 -20.62
CA GLN A 595 34.03 -23.38 -20.81
C GLN A 595 34.40 -23.79 -22.24
N GLU A 596 33.95 -23.04 -23.24
CA GLU A 596 34.38 -23.22 -24.65
C GLU A 596 35.88 -23.00 -24.82
N LEU A 597 36.46 -21.98 -24.17
CA LEU A 597 37.90 -21.72 -24.21
C LEU A 597 38.70 -22.84 -23.52
N VAL A 598 38.20 -23.39 -22.41
CA VAL A 598 38.80 -24.56 -21.73
C VAL A 598 38.80 -25.78 -22.64
N ALA A 599 37.69 -26.06 -23.31
CA ALA A 599 37.55 -27.18 -24.25
C ALA A 599 38.45 -27.00 -25.48
N LEU A 600 38.53 -25.79 -26.02
CA LEU A 600 39.41 -25.44 -27.15
C LEU A 600 40.88 -25.62 -26.78
N ARG A 601 41.29 -25.16 -25.60
CA ARG A 601 42.65 -25.37 -25.09
C ARG A 601 42.97 -26.86 -24.96
N ALA A 602 42.05 -27.65 -24.40
CA ALA A 602 42.22 -29.10 -24.24
C ALA A 602 42.42 -29.80 -25.60
N SER A 603 41.59 -29.46 -26.59
CA SER A 603 41.71 -29.98 -27.96
C SER A 603 43.05 -29.62 -28.61
N LEU A 604 43.51 -28.36 -28.51
CA LEU A 604 44.78 -27.92 -29.07
C LEU A 604 46.00 -28.60 -28.41
N VAL A 605 45.90 -28.91 -27.12
CA VAL A 605 46.92 -29.65 -26.38
C VAL A 605 46.96 -31.12 -26.81
N GLU A 606 45.81 -31.75 -27.08
CA GLU A 606 45.73 -33.12 -27.60
C GLU A 606 46.24 -33.24 -29.04
N GLU A 607 45.96 -32.27 -29.92
CA GLU A 607 46.37 -32.32 -31.33
C GLU A 607 47.87 -32.10 -31.56
N GLY A 608 48.58 -31.48 -30.62
CA GLY A 608 50.04 -31.34 -30.69
C GLY A 608 50.58 -30.05 -30.06
N PRO A 609 51.07 -30.09 -28.81
CA PRO A 609 51.39 -28.88 -28.04
C PRO A 609 52.57 -28.08 -28.61
N ARG A 610 53.47 -28.72 -29.37
CA ARG A 610 54.58 -28.03 -30.05
C ARG A 610 54.16 -27.37 -31.36
N ARG A 611 53.12 -27.88 -32.02
CA ARG A 611 52.63 -27.37 -33.31
C ARG A 611 51.72 -26.15 -33.12
N TYR A 612 50.97 -26.13 -32.03
CA TYR A 612 49.99 -25.10 -31.72
C TYR A 612 50.37 -24.22 -30.53
N ALA A 613 51.66 -24.14 -30.18
CA ALA A 613 52.14 -23.42 -29.00
C ALA A 613 51.67 -21.95 -28.95
N ASP A 614 51.72 -21.24 -30.08
CA ASP A 614 51.27 -19.84 -30.15
C ASP A 614 49.74 -19.72 -30.01
N THR A 615 48.98 -20.66 -30.56
CA THR A 615 47.52 -20.71 -30.46
C THR A 615 47.06 -21.06 -29.05
N ILE A 616 47.72 -22.01 -28.39
CA ILE A 616 47.46 -22.37 -26.98
C ILE A 616 47.71 -21.16 -26.09
N ARG A 617 48.82 -20.43 -26.30
CA ARG A 617 49.12 -19.21 -25.55
C ARG A 617 48.06 -18.13 -25.78
N ALA A 618 47.57 -17.97 -27.01
CA ALA A 618 46.50 -17.01 -27.32
C ALA A 618 45.18 -17.37 -26.61
N VAL A 619 44.80 -18.65 -26.59
CA VAL A 619 43.60 -19.12 -25.87
C VAL A 619 43.76 -18.96 -24.36
N GLU A 620 44.94 -19.23 -23.80
CA GLU A 620 45.24 -19.03 -22.38
C GLU A 620 45.16 -17.55 -21.97
N GLU A 621 45.62 -16.62 -22.82
CA GLU A 621 45.45 -15.18 -22.58
C GLU A 621 43.97 -14.78 -22.65
N GLN A 622 43.19 -15.30 -23.62
CA GLN A 622 41.74 -15.06 -23.68
C GLN A 622 41.00 -15.59 -22.44
N MET A 623 41.44 -16.73 -21.89
CA MET A 623 40.91 -17.25 -20.63
C MET A 623 41.22 -16.30 -19.47
N LYS A 624 42.46 -15.79 -19.36
CA LYS A 624 42.84 -14.82 -18.31
C LYS A 624 42.00 -13.55 -18.41
N ASP A 625 41.86 -13.00 -19.61
CA ASP A 625 41.07 -11.79 -19.84
C ASP A 625 39.60 -11.99 -19.47
N ARG A 626 39.02 -13.14 -19.85
CA ARG A 626 37.64 -13.48 -19.51
C ARG A 626 37.45 -13.69 -18.01
N ALA A 627 38.40 -14.31 -17.31
CA ALA A 627 38.35 -14.45 -15.86
C ALA A 627 38.40 -13.09 -15.15
N VAL A 628 39.26 -12.17 -15.60
CA VAL A 628 39.32 -10.80 -15.08
C VAL A 628 38.02 -10.04 -15.36
N GLN A 629 37.45 -10.21 -16.55
CA GLN A 629 36.16 -9.61 -16.90
C GLN A 629 35.04 -10.11 -16.00
N LEU A 630 34.92 -11.43 -15.81
CA LEU A 630 33.91 -12.02 -14.94
C LEU A 630 34.09 -11.59 -13.48
N HIS A 631 35.32 -11.43 -13.01
CA HIS A 631 35.59 -10.90 -11.68
C HIS A 631 35.09 -9.46 -11.54
N ARG A 632 35.41 -8.58 -12.51
CA ARG A 632 34.93 -7.19 -12.53
C ARG A 632 33.41 -7.09 -12.66
N ASP A 633 32.79 -7.95 -13.46
CA ASP A 633 31.34 -7.99 -13.62
C ASP A 633 30.67 -8.48 -12.33
N ASN A 634 31.26 -9.43 -11.62
CA ASN A 634 30.83 -9.84 -10.29
C ASN A 634 31.01 -8.74 -9.24
N GLU A 635 32.11 -7.99 -9.26
CA GLU A 635 32.32 -6.81 -8.40
C GLU A 635 31.28 -5.72 -8.69
N ARG A 636 31.01 -5.43 -9.97
CA ARG A 636 29.97 -4.48 -10.39
C ARG A 636 28.58 -4.94 -9.99
N ALA A 637 28.27 -6.23 -10.13
CA ALA A 637 27.01 -6.81 -9.70
C ALA A 637 26.89 -6.78 -8.17
N ALA A 638 27.97 -7.04 -7.44
CA ALA A 638 28.01 -6.92 -5.98
C ALA A 638 27.79 -5.46 -5.55
N ALA A 639 28.47 -4.49 -6.17
CA ALA A 639 28.27 -3.06 -5.91
C ALA A 639 26.89 -2.55 -6.34
N ALA A 640 26.27 -3.14 -7.38
CA ALA A 640 24.89 -2.86 -7.75
C ALA A 640 23.91 -3.42 -6.71
N ARG A 641 24.11 -4.66 -6.25
CA ARG A 641 23.35 -5.27 -5.15
C ARG A 641 23.54 -4.51 -3.84
N GLU A 642 24.73 -3.98 -3.60
CA GLU A 642 25.02 -3.14 -2.44
C GLU A 642 24.25 -1.83 -2.51
N ARG A 643 24.30 -1.12 -3.65
CA ARG A 643 23.48 0.08 -3.86
C ARG A 643 21.97 -0.18 -3.75
N VAL A 644 21.50 -1.32 -4.24
CA VAL A 644 20.10 -1.74 -4.08
C VAL A 644 19.78 -2.06 -2.63
N ARG A 645 20.68 -2.75 -1.90
CA ARG A 645 20.54 -3.00 -0.46
C ARG A 645 20.52 -1.71 0.33
N ASP A 646 21.41 -0.77 0.02
CA ASP A 646 21.51 0.50 0.73
C ASP A 646 20.29 1.37 0.42
N ALA A 647 19.80 1.41 -0.83
CA ALA A 647 18.53 2.04 -1.18
C ALA A 647 17.32 1.35 -0.53
N LEU A 648 17.34 0.03 -0.37
CA LEU A 648 16.32 -0.72 0.37
C LEU A 648 16.40 -0.49 1.88
N LEU A 649 17.60 -0.25 2.44
CA LEU A 649 17.78 0.13 3.84
C LEU A 649 17.36 1.57 4.09
N GLU A 650 17.56 2.48 3.12
CA GLU A 650 16.99 3.84 3.15
C GLU A 650 15.46 3.80 3.05
N GLN A 651 14.91 2.95 2.19
CA GLN A 651 13.47 2.80 1.99
C GLN A 651 12.78 2.01 3.13
N TYR A 652 13.48 1.04 3.72
CA TYR A 652 12.98 0.14 4.77
C TYR A 652 14.00 -0.01 5.92
N PRO A 653 14.13 1.00 6.80
CA PRO A 653 15.20 1.07 7.82
C PRO A 653 15.16 -0.02 8.91
N PHE A 654 14.05 -0.77 8.99
CA PHE A 654 13.84 -1.84 9.97
C PHE A 654 14.47 -3.19 9.58
N LEU A 655 15.12 -3.27 8.41
CA LEU A 655 15.88 -4.46 7.99
C LEU A 655 17.24 -4.49 8.73
N PRO A 656 17.65 -5.64 9.33
CA PRO A 656 19.00 -5.79 9.87
C PRO A 656 20.08 -5.50 8.82
N LYS A 657 21.05 -4.66 9.18
CA LYS A 657 22.30 -4.45 8.42
C LYS A 657 23.07 -5.76 8.25
#